data_AF-A0A942Q909-F1
#
_entry.id   AF-A0A942Q909-F1
#
_cell.length_a   1.000
_cell.length_b   1.000
_cell.length_c   1.000
_cell.angle_alpha   90.00
_cell.angle_beta   90.00
_cell.angle_gamma   90.00
#
_symmetry.space_group_name_H-M   'P 1'
#
loop_
_entity.id
_entity.type
_entity.pdbx_description
1 polymer ?
#
loop_
_entity_poly.entity_id
_entity_poly.type
_entity_poly.pdbx_seq_one_letter_code
_entity_poly.pdbx_strand_id
1 'polypeptide(L)'
;MAPLSAIARLMRELSIPPLLAQVVWGRGLQQEALEALTPPLKLSAIPTLPEAAARLEAAIRAKRRILIHGDYDADGISGTALLTLGLRALGAEVIPFIPNRQDGYGIASERVPEHAERAALFLTVDCGISNLEEIAQLQALGVEVIVSDHHHPGQALPDCLVIHPALSPLARQGLPELTGAGVAFHLLWALHERLGLEPPLAYSDLAAIGTIADVAPLLGENRALVKAGLIRLADSQWPGVRAAVAQAIGGRAPSAREVAFVLAPRLNAAGRLGEAEAGLELLMTASERRGRELAAYLDIKNAERRAIQDAMFKEALAQADPEAPALVLHSDTWHPGVMGIVASKVLERFYKPVFIIAQGKGSVRSTPGISAVEGLAYARAHLKRFGGHSQAAGFSLDNAAIAPFRARIFDYARQFPTPQPTLMIDALISRDDLNDELFQAIKGLEPYGQGHPPPLFALTAPLEGARAVGEGGKHLQLRLAGLRGVAWQQGHNAAILAPNTPVNAAIHLHENHWQERRSLELIAAAVRPAQPLGSASSERPLRYRRGQPQDPGAFTALPLNDAEPLALTAPLRELVSRPEVIFALDEAELARLMQLAAQYPSVHDLRRAFVALSRRDTPPFNGVRAELCRRCLLELELIDQHGRARNLKRDPYRSETLMTGLIERYLLQSFVSAYRFADDATFDEAVRRLLGMTY
;
A
#
# COMPACT_ATOMS: atom_id res chain seq x y z
N MET A 1 10.63 -14.43 9.10
CA MET A 1 11.98 -14.52 8.50
C MET A 1 11.89 -15.30 7.20
N ALA A 2 12.69 -14.95 6.21
CA ALA A 2 12.73 -15.51 4.86
C ALA A 2 13.97 -16.42 4.69
N PRO A 3 13.94 -17.38 3.75
CA PRO A 3 15.14 -18.15 3.41
C PRO A 3 16.28 -17.26 2.91
N LEU A 4 17.52 -17.56 3.29
CA LEU A 4 18.69 -16.76 2.91
C LEU A 4 18.90 -16.68 1.39
N SER A 5 18.54 -17.73 0.65
CA SER A 5 18.58 -17.73 -0.82
C SER A 5 17.60 -16.71 -1.42
N ALA A 6 16.42 -16.56 -0.82
CA ALA A 6 15.43 -15.57 -1.25
C ALA A 6 15.90 -14.14 -0.91
N ILE A 7 16.48 -13.94 0.27
CA ILE A 7 17.10 -12.66 0.67
C ILE A 7 18.19 -12.26 -0.33
N ALA A 8 19.15 -13.14 -0.60
CA ALA A 8 20.25 -12.87 -1.52
C ALA A 8 19.75 -12.52 -2.94
N ARG A 9 18.75 -13.24 -3.44
CA ARG A 9 18.13 -12.95 -4.74
C ARG A 9 17.48 -11.56 -4.76
N LEU A 10 16.61 -11.25 -3.80
CA LEU A 10 15.89 -9.99 -3.73
C LEU A 10 16.82 -8.78 -3.52
N MET A 11 17.88 -8.94 -2.73
CA MET A 11 18.91 -7.92 -2.59
C MET A 11 19.54 -7.56 -3.94
N ARG A 12 19.85 -8.56 -4.77
CA ARG A 12 20.47 -8.37 -6.08
C ARG A 12 19.51 -7.80 -7.12
N GLU A 13 18.28 -8.31 -7.15
CA GLU A 13 17.25 -7.88 -8.12
C GLU A 13 16.78 -6.45 -7.86
N LEU A 14 16.58 -6.08 -6.59
CA LEU A 14 16.01 -4.79 -6.21
C LEU A 14 17.05 -3.77 -5.71
N SER A 15 18.32 -4.18 -5.59
CA SER A 15 19.40 -3.37 -5.02
C SER A 15 19.07 -2.83 -3.62
N ILE A 16 18.55 -3.69 -2.74
CA ILE A 16 18.08 -3.35 -1.38
C ILE A 16 18.81 -4.14 -0.28
N PRO A 17 18.87 -3.62 0.97
CA PRO A 17 19.53 -4.33 2.07
C PRO A 17 18.75 -5.58 2.52
N PRO A 18 19.40 -6.53 3.22
CA PRO A 18 18.78 -7.78 3.66
C PRO A 18 17.47 -7.57 4.43
N LEU A 19 17.41 -6.55 5.29
CA LEU A 19 16.21 -6.24 6.08
C LEU A 19 15.01 -5.84 5.22
N LEU A 20 15.22 -5.13 4.11
CA LEU A 20 14.14 -4.80 3.18
C LEU A 20 13.81 -5.97 2.25
N ALA A 21 14.78 -6.79 1.87
CA ALA A 21 14.51 -8.06 1.19
C ALA A 21 13.61 -8.97 2.06
N GLN A 22 13.84 -9.00 3.37
CA GLN A 22 12.98 -9.67 4.35
C GLN A 22 11.55 -9.11 4.33
N VAL A 23 11.41 -7.79 4.32
CA VAL A 23 10.10 -7.11 4.26
C VAL A 23 9.37 -7.49 2.97
N VAL A 24 10.04 -7.37 1.81
CA VAL A 24 9.46 -7.70 0.50
C VAL A 24 8.99 -9.15 0.46
N TRP A 25 9.85 -10.10 0.85
CA TRP A 25 9.50 -11.51 0.89
C TRP A 25 8.35 -11.81 1.87
N GLY A 26 8.38 -11.21 3.06
CA GLY A 26 7.37 -11.38 4.10
C GLY A 26 5.97 -10.91 3.69
N ARG A 27 5.89 -10.00 2.71
CA ARG A 27 4.63 -9.53 2.11
C ARG A 27 4.13 -10.40 0.96
N GLY A 28 4.78 -11.52 0.70
CA GLY A 28 4.41 -12.45 -0.37
C GLY A 28 4.98 -12.10 -1.74
N LEU A 29 5.73 -11.00 -1.88
CA LEU A 29 6.38 -10.65 -3.15
C LEU A 29 7.66 -11.47 -3.32
N GLN A 30 7.59 -12.52 -4.14
CA GLN A 30 8.68 -13.48 -4.28
C GLN A 30 9.34 -13.39 -5.66
N GLN A 31 8.85 -14.16 -6.63
CA GLN A 31 9.43 -14.25 -7.97
C GLN A 31 9.08 -13.01 -8.79
N GLU A 32 7.88 -12.47 -8.56
CA GLU A 32 7.29 -11.30 -9.17
C GLU A 32 7.81 -9.97 -8.58
N ALA A 33 8.66 -9.99 -7.56
CA ALA A 33 9.04 -8.78 -6.81
C ALA A 33 9.66 -7.68 -7.67
N LEU A 34 10.49 -8.05 -8.66
CA LEU A 34 11.12 -7.12 -9.60
C LEU A 34 10.07 -6.42 -10.48
N GLU A 35 9.14 -7.19 -11.04
CA GLU A 35 8.05 -6.68 -11.88
C GLU A 35 7.03 -5.88 -11.06
N ALA A 36 6.81 -6.26 -9.80
CA ALA A 36 5.90 -5.57 -8.90
C ALA A 36 6.46 -4.23 -8.38
N LEU A 37 7.75 -4.16 -8.04
CA LEU A 37 8.34 -3.00 -7.35
C LEU A 37 9.20 -2.08 -8.23
N THR A 38 9.73 -2.60 -9.34
CA THR A 38 10.51 -1.83 -10.31
C THR A 38 10.04 -1.98 -11.76
N PRO A 39 8.72 -1.99 -12.05
CA PRO A 39 8.23 -2.10 -13.42
C PRO A 39 8.60 -0.86 -14.25
N PRO A 40 8.96 -1.02 -15.53
CA PRO A 40 9.00 0.11 -16.45
C PRO A 40 7.57 0.57 -16.77
N LEU A 41 7.39 1.87 -16.98
CA LEU A 41 6.14 2.39 -17.55
C LEU A 41 6.14 2.15 -19.07
N LYS A 42 5.25 1.28 -19.53
CA LYS A 42 5.07 0.91 -20.95
C LYS A 42 3.59 0.74 -21.25
N LEU A 43 3.20 0.71 -22.53
CA LEU A 43 1.83 0.44 -22.92
C LEU A 43 1.38 -0.93 -22.37
N SER A 44 0.18 -0.94 -21.75
CA SER A 44 -0.39 -2.16 -21.19
C SER A 44 -0.76 -3.17 -22.28
N ALA A 45 -0.58 -4.45 -21.99
CA ALA A 45 -0.85 -5.55 -22.91
C ALA A 45 -2.32 -6.05 -22.82
N ILE A 46 -3.28 -5.16 -22.57
CA ILE A 46 -4.71 -5.50 -22.61
C ILE A 46 -5.07 -5.80 -24.08
N PRO A 47 -5.57 -7.02 -24.41
CA PRO A 47 -5.72 -7.46 -25.80
C PRO A 47 -6.60 -6.56 -26.69
N THR A 48 -7.61 -5.91 -26.12
CA THR A 48 -8.59 -5.09 -26.84
C THR A 48 -8.20 -3.61 -26.97
N LEU A 49 -7.13 -3.17 -26.30
CA LEU A 49 -6.64 -1.78 -26.40
C LEU A 49 -6.32 -1.37 -27.85
N PRO A 50 -5.59 -2.16 -28.66
CA PRO A 50 -5.25 -1.77 -30.02
C PRO A 50 -6.48 -1.60 -30.92
N GLU A 51 -7.51 -2.44 -30.76
CA GLU A 51 -8.76 -2.33 -31.50
C GLU A 51 -9.55 -1.08 -31.09
N ALA A 52 -9.65 -0.80 -29.79
CA ALA A 52 -10.35 0.38 -29.30
C ALA A 52 -9.70 1.67 -29.79
N ALA A 53 -8.36 1.72 -29.77
CA ALA A 53 -7.59 2.83 -30.34
C ALA A 53 -7.84 2.99 -31.85
N ALA A 54 -7.98 1.90 -32.61
CA ALA A 54 -8.31 1.96 -34.04
C ALA A 54 -9.72 2.52 -34.30
N ARG A 55 -10.71 2.13 -33.48
CA ARG A 55 -12.08 2.67 -33.56
C ARG A 55 -12.14 4.14 -33.20
N LEU A 56 -11.40 4.57 -32.17
CA LEU A 56 -11.25 5.99 -31.82
C LEU A 56 -10.60 6.77 -32.96
N GLU A 57 -9.50 6.28 -33.54
CA GLU A 57 -8.87 6.93 -34.70
C GLU A 57 -9.87 7.12 -35.86
N ALA A 58 -10.65 6.07 -36.18
CA ALA A 58 -11.67 6.14 -37.22
C ALA A 58 -12.77 7.17 -36.88
N ALA A 59 -13.24 7.19 -35.64
CA ALA A 59 -14.25 8.16 -35.17
C ALA A 59 -13.73 9.60 -35.26
N ILE A 60 -12.47 9.85 -34.89
CA ILE A 60 -11.81 11.16 -35.00
C ILE A 60 -11.74 11.60 -36.47
N ARG A 61 -11.24 10.73 -37.35
CA ARG A 61 -11.14 11.02 -38.80
C ARG A 61 -12.50 11.31 -39.42
N ALA A 62 -13.54 10.61 -38.98
CA ALA A 62 -14.91 10.78 -39.43
C ALA A 62 -15.66 11.94 -38.73
N LYS A 63 -15.01 12.67 -37.79
CA LYS A 63 -15.63 13.71 -36.95
C LYS A 63 -16.92 13.24 -36.27
N ARG A 64 -16.95 11.97 -35.84
CA ARG A 64 -18.07 11.42 -35.08
C ARG A 64 -18.06 12.00 -33.67
N ARG A 65 -19.24 12.38 -33.16
CA ARG A 65 -19.44 12.81 -31.78
C ARG A 65 -19.13 11.66 -30.83
N ILE A 66 -18.16 11.84 -29.94
CA ILE A 66 -17.77 10.87 -28.92
C ILE A 66 -18.31 11.35 -27.57
N LEU A 67 -19.16 10.54 -26.93
CA LEU A 67 -19.58 10.80 -25.56
C LEU A 67 -18.75 9.91 -24.62
N ILE A 68 -18.09 10.53 -23.64
CA ILE A 68 -17.34 9.82 -22.60
C ILE A 68 -18.17 9.81 -21.33
N HIS A 69 -18.60 8.62 -20.91
CA HIS A 69 -19.40 8.42 -19.70
C HIS A 69 -18.52 7.89 -18.57
N GLY A 70 -18.21 8.74 -17.59
CA GLY A 70 -17.40 8.38 -16.42
C GLY A 70 -18.23 7.97 -15.20
N ASP A 71 -17.55 7.66 -14.11
CA ASP A 71 -18.14 7.60 -12.76
C ASP A 71 -17.95 8.92 -11.97
N TYR A 72 -18.74 9.10 -10.91
CA TYR A 72 -18.78 10.32 -10.08
C TYR A 72 -17.70 10.40 -9.01
N ASP A 73 -16.80 9.42 -8.92
CA ASP A 73 -15.66 9.45 -8.01
C ASP A 73 -14.38 9.92 -8.71
N ALA A 74 -13.30 10.05 -7.95
CA ALA A 74 -12.06 10.60 -8.45
C ALA A 74 -11.39 9.73 -9.52
N ASP A 75 -11.64 8.42 -9.62
CA ASP A 75 -11.08 7.61 -10.70
C ASP A 75 -11.83 7.89 -12.00
N GLY A 76 -13.15 7.73 -11.99
CA GLY A 76 -14.03 8.07 -13.12
C GLY A 76 -13.89 9.51 -13.61
N ILE A 77 -13.85 10.50 -12.69
CA ILE A 77 -13.65 11.92 -13.03
C ILE A 77 -12.28 12.13 -13.68
N SER A 78 -11.21 11.53 -13.13
CA SER A 78 -9.85 11.73 -13.65
C SER A 78 -9.64 11.07 -15.00
N GLY A 79 -10.15 9.85 -15.19
CA GLY A 79 -10.10 9.14 -16.46
C GLY A 79 -10.92 9.85 -17.56
N THR A 80 -12.10 10.37 -17.19
CA THR A 80 -12.95 11.16 -18.11
C THR A 80 -12.26 12.46 -18.52
N ALA A 81 -11.68 13.20 -17.57
CA ALA A 81 -10.91 14.41 -17.86
C ALA A 81 -9.74 14.11 -18.81
N LEU A 82 -8.99 13.05 -18.51
CA LEU A 82 -7.83 12.61 -19.29
C LEU A 82 -8.19 12.34 -20.74
N LEU A 83 -9.17 11.46 -21.00
CA LEU A 83 -9.55 11.12 -22.36
C LEU A 83 -10.19 12.30 -23.08
N THR A 84 -10.98 13.11 -22.39
CA THR A 84 -11.59 14.29 -23.00
C THR A 84 -10.54 15.28 -23.47
N LEU A 85 -9.56 15.60 -22.63
CA LEU A 85 -8.46 16.50 -22.98
C LEU A 85 -7.59 15.92 -24.09
N GLY A 86 -7.20 14.64 -23.97
CA GLY A 86 -6.37 13.94 -24.95
C GLY A 86 -7.02 13.85 -26.33
N LEU A 87 -8.27 13.39 -26.41
CA LEU A 87 -8.98 13.25 -27.68
C LEU A 87 -9.30 14.61 -28.32
N ARG A 88 -9.64 15.64 -27.53
CA ARG A 88 -9.82 17.01 -28.06
C ARG A 88 -8.51 17.58 -28.61
N ALA A 89 -7.37 17.30 -27.98
CA ALA A 89 -6.06 17.70 -28.49
C ALA A 89 -5.73 17.03 -29.85
N LEU A 90 -6.34 15.87 -30.13
CA LEU A 90 -6.26 15.17 -31.42
C LEU A 90 -7.34 15.60 -32.42
N GLY A 91 -8.15 16.60 -32.10
CA GLY A 91 -9.18 17.16 -32.99
C GLY A 91 -10.54 16.46 -32.91
N ALA A 92 -10.77 15.60 -31.92
CA ALA A 92 -12.05 14.91 -31.72
C ALA A 92 -13.15 15.84 -31.18
N GLU A 93 -14.41 15.61 -31.60
CA GLU A 93 -15.58 16.21 -30.96
C GLU A 93 -16.03 15.35 -29.78
N VAL A 94 -15.68 15.78 -28.56
CA VAL A 94 -15.89 15.00 -27.33
C VAL A 94 -16.82 15.69 -26.36
N ILE A 95 -17.78 14.94 -25.84
CA ILE A 95 -18.76 15.36 -24.85
C ILE A 95 -18.52 14.52 -23.58
N PRO A 96 -17.93 15.08 -22.51
CA PRO A 96 -17.84 14.36 -21.24
C PRO A 96 -19.20 14.33 -20.54
N PHE A 97 -19.46 13.27 -19.81
CA PHE A 97 -20.63 13.09 -18.97
C PHE A 97 -20.23 12.37 -17.67
N ILE A 98 -20.68 12.90 -16.54
CA ILE A 98 -20.51 12.31 -15.22
C ILE A 98 -21.92 12.17 -14.62
N PRO A 99 -22.37 10.97 -14.23
CA PRO A 99 -23.69 10.76 -13.66
C PRO A 99 -23.81 11.44 -12.29
N ASN A 100 -25.04 11.76 -11.88
CA ASN A 100 -25.28 12.12 -10.49
C ASN A 100 -25.30 10.85 -9.64
N ARG A 101 -24.82 10.91 -8.39
CA ARG A 101 -24.93 9.80 -7.43
C ARG A 101 -26.39 9.34 -7.22
N GLN A 102 -27.37 10.21 -7.49
CA GLN A 102 -28.80 9.87 -7.45
C GLN A 102 -29.22 8.95 -8.59
N ASP A 103 -28.62 9.09 -9.78
CA ASP A 103 -28.86 8.23 -10.94
C ASP A 103 -28.37 6.79 -10.68
N GLY A 104 -27.51 6.61 -9.67
CA GLY A 104 -26.89 5.33 -9.34
C GLY A 104 -25.49 5.21 -9.94
N TYR A 105 -24.92 4.02 -9.86
CA TYR A 105 -23.64 3.70 -10.49
C TYR A 105 -23.87 3.09 -11.87
N GLY A 106 -23.02 3.43 -12.85
CA GLY A 106 -23.10 2.94 -14.23
C GLY A 106 -23.97 3.79 -15.16
N ILE A 107 -24.58 3.14 -16.14
CA ILE A 107 -25.48 3.77 -17.12
C ILE A 107 -26.92 3.65 -16.61
N ALA A 108 -27.61 4.79 -16.45
CA ALA A 108 -29.01 4.81 -16.08
C ALA A 108 -29.89 4.57 -17.32
N SER A 109 -30.81 3.61 -17.26
CA SER A 109 -31.68 3.27 -18.40
C SER A 109 -32.50 4.47 -18.88
N GLU A 110 -32.91 5.37 -17.98
CA GLU A 110 -33.67 6.58 -18.31
C GLU A 110 -32.85 7.60 -19.13
N ARG A 111 -31.51 7.51 -19.09
CA ARG A 111 -30.59 8.40 -19.81
C ARG A 111 -30.19 7.87 -21.18
N VAL A 112 -30.44 6.59 -21.47
CA VAL A 112 -30.05 5.96 -22.75
C VAL A 112 -30.55 6.75 -23.99
N PRO A 113 -31.81 7.22 -24.05
CA PRO A 113 -32.27 8.02 -25.19
C PRO A 113 -31.46 9.33 -25.36
N GLU A 114 -31.20 10.03 -24.26
CA GLU A 114 -30.40 11.27 -24.25
C GLU A 114 -28.96 11.00 -24.74
N HIS A 115 -28.36 9.91 -24.28
CA HIS A 115 -27.02 9.50 -24.70
C HIS A 115 -26.97 9.18 -26.20
N ALA A 116 -27.97 8.50 -26.73
CA ALA A 116 -28.04 8.14 -28.14
C ALA A 116 -28.17 9.36 -29.07
N GLU A 117 -28.88 10.40 -28.67
CA GLU A 117 -28.99 11.65 -29.46
C GLU A 117 -27.67 12.43 -29.51
N ARG A 118 -26.86 12.31 -28.45
CA ARG A 118 -25.62 13.08 -28.25
C ARG A 118 -24.38 12.37 -28.79
N ALA A 119 -24.41 11.05 -28.96
CA ALA A 119 -23.25 10.24 -29.27
C ALA A 119 -23.40 9.45 -30.57
N ALA A 120 -22.39 9.51 -31.43
CA ALA A 120 -22.20 8.50 -32.47
C ALA A 120 -21.31 7.35 -31.99
N LEU A 121 -20.39 7.64 -31.05
CA LEU A 121 -19.58 6.68 -30.32
C LEU A 121 -19.74 6.97 -28.83
N PHE A 122 -20.08 5.96 -28.04
CA PHE A 122 -20.22 6.02 -26.59
C PHE A 122 -19.08 5.23 -25.95
N LEU A 123 -18.24 5.90 -25.17
CA LEU A 123 -17.09 5.33 -24.48
C LEU A 123 -17.31 5.45 -22.98
N THR A 124 -17.36 4.33 -22.26
CA THR A 124 -17.38 4.41 -20.78
C THR A 124 -15.97 4.55 -20.23
N VAL A 125 -15.86 5.07 -19.00
CA VAL A 125 -14.66 5.09 -18.17
C VAL A 125 -15.09 4.70 -16.76
N ASP A 126 -14.40 3.73 -16.16
CA ASP A 126 -14.61 3.32 -14.77
C ASP A 126 -16.03 2.76 -14.47
N CYS A 127 -16.74 2.38 -15.53
CA CYS A 127 -18.06 1.78 -15.44
C CYS A 127 -18.47 1.08 -16.74
N GLY A 128 -19.64 0.44 -16.72
CA GLY A 128 -20.27 -0.15 -17.90
C GLY A 128 -20.14 -1.68 -17.99
N ILE A 129 -19.23 -2.32 -17.25
CA ILE A 129 -19.03 -3.78 -17.36
C ILE A 129 -20.27 -4.60 -16.96
N SER A 130 -21.16 -4.01 -16.16
CA SER A 130 -22.41 -4.63 -15.67
C SER A 130 -23.68 -4.10 -16.36
N ASN A 131 -23.56 -3.15 -17.29
CA ASN A 131 -24.69 -2.47 -17.95
C ASN A 131 -25.11 -3.16 -19.26
N LEU A 132 -25.38 -4.47 -19.20
CA LEU A 132 -25.66 -5.29 -20.39
C LEU A 132 -26.88 -4.78 -21.16
N GLU A 133 -27.96 -4.47 -20.45
CA GLU A 133 -29.23 -4.02 -21.05
C GLU A 133 -29.11 -2.61 -21.63
N GLU A 134 -28.51 -1.67 -20.89
CA GLU A 134 -28.36 -0.29 -21.37
C GLU A 134 -27.44 -0.20 -22.59
N ILE A 135 -26.38 -1.01 -22.63
CA ILE A 135 -25.47 -1.09 -23.78
C ILE A 135 -26.20 -1.64 -25.01
N ALA A 136 -26.98 -2.70 -24.85
CA ALA A 136 -27.78 -3.25 -25.93
C ALA A 136 -28.80 -2.23 -26.47
N GLN A 137 -29.41 -1.44 -25.59
CA GLN A 137 -30.33 -0.36 -25.98
C GLN A 137 -29.62 0.75 -26.76
N LEU A 138 -28.43 1.19 -26.34
CA LEU A 138 -27.61 2.15 -27.09
C LEU A 138 -27.27 1.65 -28.50
N GLN A 139 -26.85 0.39 -28.60
CA GLN A 139 -26.52 -0.24 -29.89
C GLN A 139 -27.74 -0.37 -30.80
N ALA A 140 -28.91 -0.71 -30.23
CA ALA A 140 -30.18 -0.76 -30.97
C ALA A 140 -30.59 0.61 -31.54
N LEU A 141 -30.15 1.71 -30.90
CA LEU A 141 -30.33 3.08 -31.38
C LEU A 141 -29.24 3.54 -32.36
N GLY A 142 -28.35 2.63 -32.79
CA GLY A 142 -27.30 2.91 -33.79
C GLY A 142 -26.04 3.56 -33.21
N VAL A 143 -25.89 3.58 -31.88
CA VAL A 143 -24.70 4.11 -31.22
C VAL A 143 -23.64 3.01 -31.15
N GLU A 144 -22.42 3.31 -31.59
CA GLU A 144 -21.29 2.41 -31.35
C GLU A 144 -20.86 2.52 -29.89
N VAL A 145 -20.65 1.39 -29.20
CA VAL A 145 -20.28 1.38 -27.78
C VAL A 145 -18.90 0.73 -27.59
N ILE A 146 -18.06 1.37 -26.78
CA ILE A 146 -16.82 0.83 -26.23
C ILE A 146 -16.91 0.94 -24.71
N VAL A 147 -16.71 -0.17 -24.01
CA VAL A 147 -16.65 -0.17 -22.54
C VAL A 147 -15.19 -0.17 -22.09
N SER A 148 -14.81 0.73 -21.19
CA SER A 148 -13.52 0.73 -20.50
C SER A 148 -13.75 0.75 -18.99
N ASP A 149 -13.44 -0.35 -18.32
CA ASP A 149 -13.76 -0.57 -16.92
C ASP A 149 -12.70 -1.48 -16.24
N HIS A 150 -12.70 -1.51 -14.93
CA HIS A 150 -11.86 -2.39 -14.10
C HIS A 150 -12.64 -3.14 -13.01
N HIS A 151 -13.94 -2.84 -12.85
CA HIS A 151 -14.79 -3.51 -11.89
C HIS A 151 -14.96 -5.00 -12.20
N HIS A 152 -15.18 -5.82 -11.17
CA HIS A 152 -15.27 -7.27 -11.35
C HIS A 152 -16.36 -7.63 -12.38
N PRO A 153 -16.02 -8.35 -13.46
CA PRO A 153 -16.97 -8.68 -14.50
C PRO A 153 -18.04 -9.66 -13.98
N GLY A 154 -19.26 -9.53 -14.51
CA GLY A 154 -20.34 -10.48 -14.26
C GLY A 154 -20.14 -11.81 -14.98
N GLN A 155 -21.14 -12.70 -14.91
CA GLN A 155 -21.12 -13.97 -15.66
C GLN A 155 -21.11 -13.79 -17.18
N ALA A 156 -21.68 -12.68 -17.65
CA ALA A 156 -21.68 -12.26 -19.04
C ALA A 156 -21.08 -10.86 -19.15
N LEU A 157 -20.38 -10.62 -20.27
CA LEU A 157 -19.88 -9.30 -20.65
C LEU A 157 -20.89 -8.63 -21.59
N PRO A 158 -20.90 -7.28 -21.66
CA PRO A 158 -21.67 -6.57 -22.67
C PRO A 158 -21.26 -6.97 -24.09
N ASP A 159 -22.23 -7.02 -25.00
CA ASP A 159 -22.01 -7.38 -26.42
C ASP A 159 -21.44 -6.20 -27.23
N CYS A 160 -20.29 -5.69 -26.79
CA CYS A 160 -19.57 -4.61 -27.44
C CYS A 160 -18.05 -4.81 -27.28
N LEU A 161 -17.25 -3.87 -27.78
CA LEU A 161 -15.82 -3.89 -27.50
C LEU A 161 -15.58 -3.53 -26.02
N VAL A 162 -14.91 -4.40 -25.28
CA VAL A 162 -14.62 -4.22 -23.85
C VAL A 162 -13.11 -4.15 -23.63
N ILE A 163 -12.65 -3.08 -22.98
CA ILE A 163 -11.28 -2.88 -22.50
C ILE A 163 -11.30 -3.13 -21.00
N HIS A 164 -10.66 -4.22 -20.56
CA HIS A 164 -10.67 -4.62 -19.17
C HIS A 164 -9.32 -5.21 -18.73
N PRO A 165 -8.73 -4.76 -17.61
CA PRO A 165 -7.40 -5.20 -17.16
C PRO A 165 -7.35 -6.68 -16.76
N ALA A 166 -8.43 -7.27 -16.24
CA ALA A 166 -8.54 -8.73 -16.03
C ALA A 166 -8.26 -9.59 -17.28
N LEU A 167 -8.37 -9.03 -18.50
CA LEU A 167 -8.05 -9.74 -19.74
C LEU A 167 -6.54 -9.72 -20.06
N SER A 168 -5.74 -8.95 -19.32
CA SER A 168 -4.30 -8.83 -19.54
C SER A 168 -3.53 -10.10 -19.13
N PRO A 169 -2.37 -10.37 -19.75
CA PRO A 169 -1.47 -11.43 -19.28
C PRO A 169 -0.97 -11.23 -17.84
N LEU A 170 -0.77 -9.97 -17.40
CA LEU A 170 -0.25 -9.67 -16.06
C LEU A 170 -1.29 -9.95 -14.96
N ALA A 171 -2.56 -9.64 -15.20
CA ALA A 171 -3.64 -10.01 -14.29
C ALA A 171 -3.73 -11.53 -14.11
N ARG A 172 -3.54 -12.31 -15.18
CA ARG A 172 -3.47 -13.78 -15.13
C ARG A 172 -2.27 -14.33 -14.34
N GLN A 173 -1.22 -13.52 -14.17
CA GLN A 173 -0.07 -13.83 -13.32
C GLN A 173 -0.26 -13.41 -11.85
N GLY A 174 -1.41 -12.80 -11.52
CA GLY A 174 -1.72 -12.34 -10.16
C GLY A 174 -1.20 -10.95 -9.83
N LEU A 175 -0.70 -10.20 -10.80
CA LEU A 175 -0.33 -8.80 -10.58
C LEU A 175 -1.59 -7.91 -10.51
N PRO A 176 -1.57 -6.83 -9.70
CA PRO A 176 -2.71 -5.94 -9.58
C PRO A 176 -3.13 -5.29 -10.90
N GLU A 177 -4.44 -5.21 -11.08
CA GLU A 177 -5.09 -4.63 -12.24
C GLU A 177 -5.06 -3.09 -12.22
N LEU A 178 -5.05 -2.47 -13.41
CA LEU A 178 -5.20 -1.02 -13.59
C LEU A 178 -6.59 -0.54 -13.13
N THR A 179 -6.70 0.71 -12.69
CA THR A 179 -8.00 1.36 -12.43
C THR A 179 -8.63 1.90 -13.71
N GLY A 180 -9.85 2.41 -13.66
CA GLY A 180 -10.51 3.09 -14.79
C GLY A 180 -9.67 4.23 -15.36
N ALA A 181 -9.09 5.09 -14.53
CA ALA A 181 -8.17 6.15 -15.01
C ALA A 181 -6.86 5.58 -15.57
N GLY A 182 -6.37 4.45 -15.03
CA GLY A 182 -5.21 3.73 -15.56
C GLY A 182 -5.47 3.17 -16.96
N VAL A 183 -6.61 2.50 -17.17
CA VAL A 183 -7.02 1.97 -18.47
C VAL A 183 -7.22 3.12 -19.47
N ALA A 184 -7.86 4.21 -19.04
CA ALA A 184 -8.03 5.43 -19.86
C ALA A 184 -6.70 6.02 -20.34
N PHE A 185 -5.67 6.08 -19.47
CA PHE A 185 -4.32 6.50 -19.84
C PHE A 185 -3.70 5.59 -20.91
N HIS A 186 -3.81 4.27 -20.73
CA HIS A 186 -3.29 3.32 -21.71
C HIS A 186 -4.07 3.30 -23.02
N LEU A 187 -5.37 3.61 -23.01
CA LEU A 187 -6.16 3.81 -24.23
C LEU A 187 -5.69 5.03 -25.03
N LEU A 188 -5.46 6.16 -24.35
CA LEU A 188 -4.88 7.33 -25.00
C LEU A 188 -3.48 7.04 -25.54
N TRP A 189 -2.67 6.26 -24.81
CA TRP A 189 -1.34 5.85 -25.26
C TRP A 189 -1.43 4.96 -26.51
N ALA A 190 -2.27 3.94 -26.51
CA ALA A 190 -2.47 3.09 -27.70
C ALA A 190 -2.89 3.93 -28.92
N LEU A 191 -3.75 4.94 -28.74
CA LEU A 191 -4.11 5.86 -29.81
C LEU A 191 -2.94 6.73 -30.28
N HIS A 192 -2.12 7.25 -29.36
CA HIS A 192 -0.90 7.98 -29.70
C HIS A 192 0.07 7.15 -30.53
N GLU A 193 0.33 5.89 -30.14
CA GLU A 193 1.18 4.97 -30.89
C GLU A 193 0.68 4.77 -32.33
N ARG A 194 -0.64 4.57 -32.49
CA ARG A 194 -1.25 4.42 -33.82
C ARG A 194 -1.09 5.65 -34.70
N LEU A 195 -1.10 6.84 -34.10
CA LEU A 195 -0.92 8.12 -34.78
C LEU A 195 0.55 8.50 -34.97
N GLY A 196 1.50 7.66 -34.51
CA GLY A 196 2.94 7.95 -34.56
C GLY A 196 3.37 9.06 -33.62
N LEU A 197 2.64 9.27 -32.52
CA LEU A 197 2.91 10.27 -31.49
C LEU A 197 3.64 9.65 -30.29
N GLU A 198 4.40 10.48 -29.59
CA GLU A 198 5.06 10.09 -28.33
C GLU A 198 4.03 9.67 -27.26
N PRO A 199 4.44 8.80 -26.30
CA PRO A 199 3.63 8.44 -25.16
C PRO A 199 3.00 9.66 -24.46
N PRO A 200 1.71 9.63 -24.08
CA PRO A 200 0.99 10.77 -23.51
C PRO A 200 1.35 10.98 -22.03
N LEU A 201 2.64 10.99 -21.69
CA LEU A 201 3.11 11.15 -20.31
C LEU A 201 2.58 12.44 -19.67
N ALA A 202 2.16 13.43 -20.46
CA ALA A 202 1.56 14.68 -19.99
C ALA A 202 0.23 14.53 -19.24
N TYR A 203 -0.36 13.34 -19.30
CA TYR A 203 -1.63 13.00 -18.65
C TYR A 203 -1.45 12.03 -17.46
N SER A 204 -0.21 11.61 -17.15
CA SER A 204 0.03 10.60 -16.11
C SER A 204 -0.31 11.10 -14.69
N ASP A 205 -0.34 12.41 -14.47
CA ASP A 205 -0.76 13.03 -13.21
C ASP A 205 -2.26 12.84 -12.96
N LEU A 206 -3.11 13.08 -13.95
CA LEU A 206 -4.55 12.77 -13.88
C LEU A 206 -4.79 11.28 -13.61
N ALA A 207 -4.11 10.41 -14.35
CA ALA A 207 -4.23 8.97 -14.16
C ALA A 207 -3.79 8.52 -12.75
N ALA A 208 -2.70 9.09 -12.22
CA ALA A 208 -2.23 8.81 -10.87
C ALA A 208 -3.18 9.32 -9.78
N ILE A 209 -3.86 10.45 -9.98
CA ILE A 209 -4.91 10.91 -9.05
C ILE A 209 -6.01 9.85 -8.93
N GLY A 210 -6.54 9.37 -10.07
CA GLY A 210 -7.56 8.33 -10.09
C GLY A 210 -7.09 7.02 -9.45
N THR A 211 -5.93 6.51 -9.90
CA THR A 211 -5.34 5.26 -9.42
C THR A 211 -5.16 5.23 -7.89
N ILE A 212 -4.68 6.34 -7.32
CA ILE A 212 -4.46 6.44 -5.87
C ILE A 212 -5.78 6.64 -5.13
N ALA A 213 -6.74 7.36 -5.72
CA ALA A 213 -8.03 7.63 -5.12
C ALA A 213 -8.92 6.37 -5.02
N ASP A 214 -8.81 5.47 -5.98
CA ASP A 214 -9.47 4.16 -5.99
C ASP A 214 -8.84 3.17 -4.99
N VAL A 215 -7.75 3.57 -4.32
CA VAL A 215 -7.05 2.72 -3.35
C VAL A 215 -6.54 1.44 -4.02
N ALA A 216 -6.17 1.50 -5.31
CA ALA A 216 -5.60 0.37 -6.02
C ALA A 216 -4.21 0.01 -5.47
N PRO A 217 -3.82 -1.29 -5.47
CA PRO A 217 -2.49 -1.69 -5.05
C PRO A 217 -1.39 -1.02 -5.89
N LEU A 218 -0.43 -0.35 -5.22
CA LEU A 218 0.67 0.37 -5.86
C LEU A 218 1.86 -0.54 -6.19
N LEU A 219 1.56 -1.59 -6.97
CA LEU A 219 2.49 -2.56 -7.52
C LEU A 219 2.28 -2.65 -9.05
N GLY A 220 3.23 -3.22 -9.78
CA GLY A 220 3.08 -3.48 -11.23
C GLY A 220 2.79 -2.22 -12.03
N GLU A 221 1.84 -2.30 -12.98
CA GLU A 221 1.51 -1.19 -13.88
C GLU A 221 1.04 0.05 -13.10
N ASN A 222 0.21 -0.11 -12.06
CA ASN A 222 -0.20 0.99 -11.19
C ASN A 222 1.00 1.70 -10.57
N ARG A 223 2.02 0.95 -10.12
CA ARG A 223 3.23 1.54 -9.54
C ARG A 223 4.03 2.36 -10.54
N ALA A 224 4.21 1.84 -11.76
CA ALA A 224 4.93 2.53 -12.82
C ALA A 224 4.21 3.84 -13.20
N LEU A 225 2.89 3.77 -13.37
CA LEU A 225 2.03 4.91 -13.69
C LEU A 225 2.05 5.96 -12.58
N VAL A 226 1.83 5.55 -11.33
CA VAL A 226 1.81 6.45 -10.18
C VAL A 226 3.17 7.09 -9.93
N LYS A 227 4.29 6.38 -10.11
CA LYS A 227 5.63 6.99 -10.04
C LYS A 227 5.79 8.13 -11.04
N ALA A 228 5.43 7.90 -12.30
CA ALA A 228 5.50 8.93 -13.34
C ALA A 228 4.52 10.09 -13.05
N GLY A 229 3.30 9.77 -12.62
CA GLY A 229 2.27 10.74 -12.33
C GLY A 229 2.59 11.63 -11.12
N LEU A 230 3.16 11.10 -10.04
CA LEU A 230 3.57 11.90 -8.88
C LEU A 230 4.68 12.90 -9.22
N ILE A 231 5.63 12.50 -10.07
CA ILE A 231 6.67 13.41 -10.58
C ILE A 231 6.02 14.57 -11.34
N ARG A 232 5.04 14.29 -12.19
CA ARG A 232 4.31 15.33 -12.94
C ARG A 232 3.38 16.15 -12.09
N LEU A 233 2.76 15.56 -11.07
CA LEU A 233 1.83 16.25 -10.19
C LEU A 233 2.51 17.37 -9.40
N ALA A 234 3.83 17.25 -9.16
CA ALA A 234 4.65 18.31 -8.56
C ALA A 234 4.77 19.57 -9.43
N ASP A 235 4.66 19.42 -10.75
CA ASP A 235 4.71 20.51 -11.74
C ASP A 235 3.70 20.22 -12.88
N SER A 236 2.43 20.11 -12.48
CA SER A 236 1.37 19.73 -13.41
C SER A 236 1.14 20.84 -14.44
N GLN A 237 0.87 20.47 -15.70
CA GLN A 237 0.50 21.42 -16.74
C GLN A 237 -0.94 21.92 -16.62
N TRP A 238 -1.80 21.21 -15.87
CA TRP A 238 -3.23 21.53 -15.76
C TRP A 238 -3.46 22.62 -14.68
N PRO A 239 -3.99 23.80 -15.05
CA PRO A 239 -4.21 24.90 -14.09
C PRO A 239 -5.04 24.50 -12.87
N GLY A 240 -6.11 23.72 -13.06
CA GLY A 240 -6.92 23.28 -11.94
C GLY A 240 -6.24 22.23 -11.05
N VAL A 241 -5.38 21.36 -11.59
CA VAL A 241 -4.57 20.44 -10.77
C VAL A 241 -3.57 21.22 -9.93
N ARG A 242 -2.86 22.20 -10.50
CA ARG A 242 -1.98 23.10 -9.74
C ARG A 242 -2.74 23.81 -8.63
N ALA A 243 -3.92 24.36 -8.93
CA ALA A 243 -4.76 25.03 -7.95
C ALA A 243 -5.21 24.08 -6.83
N ALA A 244 -5.59 22.84 -7.16
CA ALA A 244 -5.98 21.83 -6.18
C ALA A 244 -4.81 21.43 -5.27
N VAL A 245 -3.61 21.20 -5.82
CA VAL A 245 -2.40 20.90 -5.03
C VAL A 245 -1.99 22.09 -4.17
N ALA A 246 -2.06 23.32 -4.70
CA ALA A 246 -1.79 24.54 -3.94
C ALA A 246 -2.74 24.69 -2.74
N GLN A 247 -4.05 24.57 -2.98
CA GLN A 247 -5.09 24.69 -1.94
C GLN A 247 -4.96 23.57 -0.89
N ALA A 248 -4.69 22.35 -1.32
CA ALA A 248 -4.78 21.18 -0.46
C ALA A 248 -3.47 20.86 0.28
N ILE A 249 -2.31 21.11 -0.35
CA ILE A 249 -1.00 20.59 0.06
C ILE A 249 0.07 21.71 0.12
N GLY A 250 -0.27 22.94 -0.26
CA GLY A 250 0.64 24.10 -0.17
C GLY A 250 1.63 24.21 -1.32
N GLY A 251 1.33 23.61 -2.48
CA GLY A 251 2.06 23.85 -3.74
C GLY A 251 3.41 23.13 -3.86
N ARG A 252 3.70 22.16 -2.99
CA ARG A 252 4.85 21.26 -3.13
C ARG A 252 4.46 19.93 -3.79
N ALA A 253 5.47 19.16 -4.18
CA ALA A 253 5.30 17.78 -4.63
C ALA A 253 4.49 16.95 -3.61
N PRO A 254 3.33 16.39 -4.01
CA PRO A 254 2.55 15.55 -3.13
C PRO A 254 3.07 14.11 -3.10
N SER A 255 3.00 13.47 -1.94
CA SER A 255 3.16 12.03 -1.80
C SER A 255 1.88 11.28 -2.19
N ALA A 256 1.97 9.98 -2.49
CA ALA A 256 0.78 9.14 -2.72
C ALA A 256 -0.20 9.19 -1.54
N ARG A 257 0.30 9.24 -0.30
CA ARG A 257 -0.52 9.41 0.90
C ARG A 257 -1.31 10.72 0.86
N GLU A 258 -0.70 11.82 0.43
CA GLU A 258 -1.39 13.11 0.37
C GLU A 258 -2.39 13.17 -0.77
N VAL A 259 -2.10 12.50 -1.89
CA VAL A 259 -3.12 12.31 -2.93
C VAL A 259 -4.32 11.56 -2.36
N ALA A 260 -4.12 10.41 -1.70
CA ALA A 260 -5.19 9.58 -1.14
C ALA A 260 -6.02 10.27 -0.04
N PHE A 261 -5.36 10.98 0.89
CA PHE A 261 -6.01 11.49 2.11
C PHE A 261 -6.30 13.00 2.10
N VAL A 262 -5.78 13.74 1.12
CA VAL A 262 -5.89 15.21 1.08
C VAL A 262 -6.47 15.69 -0.25
N LEU A 263 -5.92 15.26 -1.40
CA LEU A 263 -6.41 15.70 -2.72
C LEU A 263 -7.69 14.97 -3.16
N ALA A 264 -7.64 13.64 -3.25
CA ALA A 264 -8.76 12.81 -3.70
C ALA A 264 -10.06 13.03 -2.89
N PRO A 265 -10.03 13.24 -1.56
CA PRO A 265 -11.25 13.51 -0.79
C PRO A 265 -11.97 14.80 -1.19
N ARG A 266 -11.29 15.78 -1.79
CA ARG A 266 -11.91 17.02 -2.30
C ARG A 266 -12.66 16.78 -3.59
N LEU A 267 -12.06 16.03 -4.53
CA LEU A 267 -12.74 15.57 -5.74
C LEU A 267 -13.97 14.72 -5.38
N ASN A 268 -13.78 13.73 -4.51
CA ASN A 268 -14.85 12.84 -4.06
C ASN A 268 -15.95 13.53 -3.25
N ALA A 269 -15.66 14.67 -2.60
CA ALA A 269 -16.67 15.40 -1.83
C ALA A 269 -17.80 15.91 -2.72
N ALA A 270 -17.46 16.42 -3.91
CA ALA A 270 -18.46 16.91 -4.86
C ALA A 270 -19.40 15.80 -5.33
N GLY A 271 -18.88 14.64 -5.73
CA GLY A 271 -19.72 13.49 -6.09
C GLY A 271 -20.58 12.96 -4.95
N ARG A 272 -20.09 13.01 -3.70
CA ARG A 272 -20.88 12.64 -2.50
C ARG A 272 -22.00 13.62 -2.17
N LEU A 273 -21.88 14.86 -2.60
CA LEU A 273 -22.87 15.93 -2.40
C LEU A 273 -23.69 16.24 -3.67
N GLY A 274 -23.53 15.44 -4.74
CA GLY A 274 -24.35 15.52 -5.95
C GLY A 274 -23.89 16.53 -7.01
N GLU A 275 -22.63 16.98 -6.95
CA GLU A 275 -22.08 18.04 -7.81
C GLU A 275 -20.77 17.62 -8.50
N ALA A 276 -20.66 16.36 -8.93
CA ALA A 276 -19.44 15.76 -9.48
C ALA A 276 -18.82 16.54 -10.66
N GLU A 277 -19.66 17.24 -11.45
CA GLU A 277 -19.24 18.08 -12.58
C GLU A 277 -18.20 19.15 -12.20
N ALA A 278 -18.24 19.67 -10.97
CA ALA A 278 -17.25 20.65 -10.50
C ALA A 278 -15.84 20.06 -10.42
N GLY A 279 -15.72 18.77 -10.07
CA GLY A 279 -14.46 18.04 -10.07
C GLY A 279 -13.92 17.85 -11.49
N LEU A 280 -14.79 17.49 -12.43
CA LEU A 280 -14.42 17.36 -13.83
C LEU A 280 -13.98 18.70 -14.43
N GLU A 281 -14.74 19.78 -14.20
CA GLU A 281 -14.40 21.12 -14.68
C GLU A 281 -13.03 21.57 -14.12
N LEU A 282 -12.76 21.27 -12.85
CA LEU A 282 -11.48 21.58 -12.23
C LEU A 282 -10.32 20.91 -12.99
N LEU A 283 -10.43 19.61 -13.29
CA LEU A 283 -9.35 18.90 -13.97
C LEU A 283 -9.18 19.33 -15.44
N MET A 284 -10.22 19.87 -16.06
CA MET A 284 -10.22 20.23 -17.49
C MET A 284 -10.00 21.72 -17.78
N THR A 285 -10.12 22.60 -16.79
CA THR A 285 -10.06 24.05 -17.03
C THR A 285 -8.68 24.51 -17.49
N ALA A 286 -8.65 25.34 -18.54
CA ALA A 286 -7.45 26.04 -19.00
C ALA A 286 -7.23 27.39 -18.28
N SER A 287 -8.15 27.82 -17.42
CA SER A 287 -8.07 29.11 -16.73
C SER A 287 -7.52 28.95 -15.32
N GLU A 288 -6.39 29.60 -15.04
CA GLU A 288 -5.81 29.73 -13.70
C GLU A 288 -6.79 30.29 -12.66
N ARG A 289 -7.54 31.33 -13.05
CA ARG A 289 -8.55 31.94 -12.18
C ARG A 289 -9.64 30.94 -11.85
N ARG A 290 -10.21 30.30 -12.87
CA ARG A 290 -11.28 29.31 -12.68
C ARG A 290 -10.81 28.09 -11.89
N GLY A 291 -9.58 27.64 -12.12
CA GLY A 291 -8.95 26.57 -11.36
C GLY A 291 -8.89 26.89 -9.86
N ARG A 292 -8.47 28.11 -9.48
CA ARG A 292 -8.47 28.53 -8.07
C ARG A 292 -9.87 28.61 -7.46
N GLU A 293 -10.84 29.12 -8.21
CA GLU A 293 -12.25 29.18 -7.77
C GLU A 293 -12.82 27.79 -7.50
N LEU A 294 -12.63 26.86 -8.44
CA LEU A 294 -13.08 25.48 -8.31
C LEU A 294 -12.35 24.75 -7.18
N ALA A 295 -11.03 24.95 -7.02
CA ALA A 295 -10.27 24.34 -5.93
C ALA A 295 -10.77 24.81 -4.56
N ALA A 296 -11.03 26.11 -4.39
CA ALA A 296 -11.62 26.66 -3.16
C ALA A 296 -13.05 26.12 -2.94
N TYR A 297 -13.84 26.01 -4.00
CA TYR A 297 -15.19 25.46 -3.95
C TYR A 297 -15.20 24.00 -3.44
N LEU A 298 -14.34 23.15 -4.02
CA LEU A 298 -14.23 21.75 -3.60
C LEU A 298 -13.69 21.62 -2.15
N ASP A 299 -12.89 22.58 -1.69
CA ASP A 299 -12.43 22.63 -0.30
C ASP A 299 -13.60 22.89 0.66
N ILE A 300 -14.51 23.82 0.31
CA ILE A 300 -15.75 24.08 1.06
C ILE A 300 -16.63 22.82 1.08
N LYS A 301 -16.87 22.18 -0.08
CA LYS A 301 -17.66 20.94 -0.16
C LYS A 301 -17.07 19.80 0.66
N ASN A 302 -15.74 19.71 0.69
CA ASN A 302 -15.05 18.74 1.55
C ASN A 302 -15.22 19.04 3.04
N ALA A 303 -15.24 20.32 3.45
CA ALA A 303 -15.53 20.73 4.82
C ALA A 303 -16.98 20.42 5.21
N GLU A 304 -17.96 20.71 4.35
CA GLU A 304 -19.37 20.34 4.54
C GLU A 304 -19.54 18.83 4.71
N ARG A 305 -18.95 18.05 3.80
CA ARG A 305 -18.97 16.58 3.87
C ARG A 305 -18.37 16.07 5.18
N ARG A 306 -17.27 16.66 5.65
CA ARG A 306 -16.64 16.30 6.95
C ARG A 306 -17.54 16.63 8.12
N ALA A 307 -18.21 17.78 8.12
CA ALA A 307 -19.16 18.16 9.17
C ALA A 307 -20.33 17.17 9.27
N ILE A 308 -20.93 16.79 8.13
CA ILE A 308 -22.00 15.78 8.06
C ILE A 308 -21.49 14.43 8.58
N GLN A 309 -20.32 14.00 8.12
CA GLN A 309 -19.69 12.75 8.54
C GLN A 309 -19.42 12.73 10.05
N ASP A 310 -18.91 13.81 10.63
CA ASP A 310 -18.54 13.85 12.04
C ASP A 310 -19.76 13.92 12.96
N ALA A 311 -20.82 14.62 12.55
CA ALA A 311 -22.13 14.58 13.23
C ALA A 311 -22.71 13.17 13.22
N MET A 312 -22.77 12.54 12.04
CA MET A 312 -23.25 11.18 11.87
C MET A 312 -22.41 10.15 12.65
N PHE A 313 -21.08 10.31 12.67
CA PHE A 313 -20.19 9.45 13.45
C PHE A 313 -20.46 9.57 14.94
N LYS A 314 -20.65 10.79 15.46
CA LYS A 314 -20.99 11.02 16.87
C LYS A 314 -22.30 10.34 17.26
N GLU A 315 -23.33 10.44 16.43
CA GLU A 315 -24.61 9.74 16.65
C GLU A 315 -24.45 8.22 16.58
N ALA A 316 -23.69 7.71 15.61
CA ALA A 316 -23.41 6.29 15.48
C ALA A 316 -22.69 5.73 16.73
N LEU A 317 -21.73 6.47 17.29
CA LEU A 317 -21.07 6.10 18.55
C LEU A 317 -22.05 6.03 19.74
N ALA A 318 -23.07 6.89 19.77
CA ALA A 318 -24.08 6.89 20.83
C ALA A 318 -25.07 5.72 20.71
N GLN A 319 -25.30 5.21 19.50
CA GLN A 319 -26.14 4.02 19.26
C GLN A 319 -25.37 2.70 19.41
N ALA A 320 -24.03 2.73 19.36
CA ALA A 320 -23.23 1.52 19.34
C ALA A 320 -23.26 0.78 20.69
N ASP A 321 -23.64 -0.50 20.65
CA ASP A 321 -23.53 -1.43 21.76
C ASP A 321 -22.19 -2.19 21.67
N PRO A 322 -21.22 -1.94 22.57
CA PRO A 322 -19.93 -2.61 22.55
C PRO A 322 -20.01 -4.12 22.76
N GLU A 323 -21.09 -4.67 23.31
CA GLU A 323 -21.25 -6.10 23.56
C GLU A 323 -21.87 -6.84 22.36
N ALA A 324 -22.51 -6.12 21.43
CA ALA A 324 -23.13 -6.72 20.26
C ALA A 324 -22.08 -7.39 19.34
N PRO A 325 -22.38 -8.53 18.69
CA PRO A 325 -21.43 -9.24 17.82
C PRO A 325 -21.11 -8.47 16.52
N ALA A 326 -22.02 -7.58 16.12
CA ALA A 326 -21.87 -6.64 15.02
C ALA A 326 -22.64 -5.36 15.36
N LEU A 327 -22.34 -4.25 14.68
CA LEU A 327 -23.01 -2.97 14.88
C LEU A 327 -23.96 -2.71 13.70
N VAL A 328 -25.26 -2.72 13.95
CA VAL A 328 -26.29 -2.37 12.94
C VAL A 328 -26.97 -1.09 13.39
N LEU A 329 -26.58 0.03 12.79
CA LEU A 329 -26.92 1.38 13.23
C LEU A 329 -27.76 2.09 12.16
N HIS A 330 -28.72 2.91 12.59
CA HIS A 330 -29.69 3.54 11.69
C HIS A 330 -30.09 4.95 12.17
N SER A 331 -30.32 5.85 11.23
CA SER A 331 -31.10 7.06 11.46
C SER A 331 -31.75 7.55 10.17
N ASP A 332 -32.95 8.13 10.28
CA ASP A 332 -33.65 8.75 9.16
C ASP A 332 -33.02 10.08 8.72
N THR A 333 -32.24 10.74 9.60
CA THR A 333 -31.57 12.01 9.32
C THR A 333 -30.19 11.87 8.68
N TRP A 334 -29.67 10.65 8.60
CA TRP A 334 -28.32 10.41 8.08
C TRP A 334 -28.23 10.61 6.58
N HIS A 335 -27.07 11.08 6.13
CA HIS A 335 -26.81 11.35 4.71
C HIS A 335 -26.21 10.11 4.02
N PRO A 336 -26.86 9.55 2.97
CA PRO A 336 -26.39 8.34 2.29
C PRO A 336 -24.95 8.44 1.73
N GLY A 337 -24.51 9.63 1.31
CA GLY A 337 -23.20 9.87 0.71
C GLY A 337 -21.98 9.65 1.62
N VAL A 338 -22.16 9.58 2.95
CA VAL A 338 -21.06 9.43 3.92
C VAL A 338 -21.11 8.12 4.74
N MET A 339 -22.14 7.28 4.54
CA MET A 339 -22.35 6.04 5.31
C MET A 339 -21.11 5.14 5.37
N GLY A 340 -20.49 4.88 4.21
CA GLY A 340 -19.33 3.99 4.13
C GLY A 340 -18.11 4.51 4.91
N ILE A 341 -17.93 5.83 4.99
CA ILE A 341 -16.82 6.44 5.74
C ILE A 341 -17.10 6.32 7.25
N VAL A 342 -18.33 6.57 7.67
CA VAL A 342 -18.75 6.41 9.06
C VAL A 342 -18.64 4.94 9.48
N ALA A 343 -19.08 4.00 8.65
CA ALA A 343 -18.93 2.57 8.91
C ALA A 343 -17.47 2.17 9.14
N SER A 344 -16.53 2.65 8.31
CA SER A 344 -15.10 2.40 8.50
C SER A 344 -14.56 2.98 9.81
N LYS A 345 -14.92 4.21 10.18
CA LYS A 345 -14.50 4.83 11.45
C LYS A 345 -15.06 4.11 12.68
N VAL A 346 -16.31 3.66 12.61
CA VAL A 346 -16.95 2.89 13.69
C VAL A 346 -16.27 1.52 13.80
N LEU A 347 -15.95 0.87 12.68
CA LEU A 347 -15.18 -0.36 12.65
C LEU A 347 -13.80 -0.16 13.28
N GLU A 348 -13.07 0.90 12.96
CA GLU A 348 -11.76 1.19 13.58
C GLU A 348 -11.87 1.37 15.11
N ARG A 349 -12.99 1.90 15.61
CA ARG A 349 -13.20 2.14 17.03
C ARG A 349 -13.56 0.88 17.83
N PHE A 350 -14.43 0.03 17.27
CA PHE A 350 -14.97 -1.14 17.97
C PHE A 350 -14.40 -2.48 17.49
N TYR A 351 -13.72 -2.48 16.34
CA TYR A 351 -13.17 -3.64 15.64
C TYR A 351 -14.18 -4.77 15.41
N LYS A 352 -15.38 -4.40 14.92
CA LYS A 352 -16.51 -5.31 14.64
C LYS A 352 -17.10 -5.03 13.26
N PRO A 353 -17.83 -5.99 12.64
CA PRO A 353 -18.62 -5.69 11.45
C PRO A 353 -19.63 -4.57 11.71
N VAL A 354 -19.70 -3.59 10.81
CA VAL A 354 -20.55 -2.40 10.93
C VAL A 354 -21.46 -2.26 9.71
N PHE A 355 -22.74 -2.11 9.97
CA PHE A 355 -23.82 -1.89 9.01
C PHE A 355 -24.47 -0.56 9.36
N ILE A 356 -24.36 0.40 8.44
CA ILE A 356 -24.94 1.74 8.59
C ILE A 356 -26.12 1.86 7.62
N ILE A 357 -27.28 2.28 8.11
CA ILE A 357 -28.50 2.43 7.30
C ILE A 357 -28.97 3.88 7.37
N ALA A 358 -29.16 4.50 6.20
CA ALA A 358 -29.69 5.85 6.04
C ALA A 358 -30.65 5.90 4.85
N GLN A 359 -31.86 6.42 5.07
CA GLN A 359 -32.89 6.63 4.03
C GLN A 359 -33.14 5.36 3.18
N GLY A 360 -33.31 4.20 3.82
CA GLY A 360 -33.55 2.91 3.15
C GLY A 360 -32.34 2.33 2.38
N LYS A 361 -31.20 3.01 2.35
CA LYS A 361 -29.93 2.53 1.80
C LYS A 361 -28.98 2.13 2.93
N GLY A 362 -28.13 1.15 2.67
CA GLY A 362 -27.21 0.61 3.66
C GLY A 362 -25.79 0.43 3.13
N SER A 363 -24.80 0.65 3.99
CA SER A 363 -23.38 0.40 3.71
C SER A 363 -22.77 -0.47 4.81
N VAL A 364 -21.95 -1.44 4.40
CA VAL A 364 -21.30 -2.41 5.28
C VAL A 364 -19.78 -2.25 5.22
N ARG A 365 -19.12 -2.37 6.38
CA ARG A 365 -17.69 -2.61 6.51
C ARG A 365 -17.48 -3.78 7.46
N SER A 366 -16.62 -4.73 7.10
CA SER A 366 -16.39 -5.93 7.89
C SER A 366 -14.92 -6.16 8.18
N THR A 367 -14.64 -7.02 9.17
CA THR A 367 -13.30 -7.40 9.62
C THR A 367 -12.81 -8.66 8.89
N PRO A 368 -11.49 -8.92 8.83
CA PRO A 368 -10.97 -10.17 8.29
C PRO A 368 -11.61 -11.39 8.96
N GLY A 369 -12.02 -12.38 8.15
CA GLY A 369 -12.68 -13.60 8.63
C GLY A 369 -14.21 -13.54 8.66
N ILE A 370 -14.83 -12.36 8.56
CA ILE A 370 -16.29 -12.21 8.50
C ILE A 370 -16.68 -11.50 7.21
N SER A 371 -17.31 -12.20 6.26
CA SER A 371 -17.66 -11.62 4.96
C SER A 371 -18.89 -10.68 5.05
N ALA A 372 -18.76 -9.46 4.53
CA ALA A 372 -19.83 -8.46 4.46
C ALA A 372 -20.95 -8.90 3.50
N VAL A 373 -20.60 -9.34 2.29
CA VAL A 373 -21.59 -9.77 1.28
C VAL A 373 -22.31 -11.06 1.67
N GLU A 374 -21.61 -12.01 2.31
CA GLU A 374 -22.27 -13.22 2.82
C GLU A 374 -23.19 -12.92 3.99
N GLY A 375 -22.83 -11.96 4.85
CA GLY A 375 -23.73 -11.47 5.89
C GLY A 375 -25.03 -10.86 5.32
N LEU A 376 -24.93 -10.12 4.21
CA LEU A 376 -26.11 -9.63 3.50
C LEU A 376 -26.91 -10.76 2.86
N ALA A 377 -26.24 -11.74 2.24
CA ALA A 377 -26.90 -12.92 1.68
C ALA A 377 -27.64 -13.74 2.76
N TYR A 378 -27.06 -13.88 3.94
CA TYR A 378 -27.66 -14.54 5.11
C TYR A 378 -28.96 -13.84 5.58
N ALA A 379 -29.09 -12.54 5.29
CA ALA A 379 -30.25 -11.70 5.60
C ALA A 379 -31.09 -11.33 4.36
N ARG A 380 -30.94 -12.05 3.23
CA ARG A 380 -31.57 -11.73 1.93
C ARG A 380 -33.07 -11.45 1.99
N ALA A 381 -33.81 -12.15 2.85
CA ALA A 381 -35.26 -12.01 2.99
C ALA A 381 -35.72 -10.59 3.41
N HIS A 382 -34.80 -9.75 3.91
CA HIS A 382 -35.08 -8.40 4.37
C HIS A 382 -34.55 -7.31 3.43
N LEU A 383 -33.98 -7.69 2.29
CA LEU A 383 -33.27 -6.79 1.37
C LEU A 383 -34.01 -6.69 0.03
N LYS A 384 -34.05 -5.49 -0.54
CA LYS A 384 -34.54 -5.26 -1.92
C LYS A 384 -33.47 -5.61 -2.95
N ARG A 385 -32.25 -5.12 -2.70
CA ARG A 385 -31.04 -5.37 -3.50
C ARG A 385 -29.82 -5.27 -2.60
N PHE A 386 -28.77 -6.01 -2.93
CA PHE A 386 -27.47 -5.92 -2.28
C PHE A 386 -26.35 -6.40 -3.20
N GLY A 387 -25.11 -6.02 -2.89
CA GLY A 387 -23.92 -6.45 -3.61
C GLY A 387 -22.65 -5.93 -2.94
N GLY A 388 -21.50 -6.46 -3.34
CA GLY A 388 -20.20 -6.06 -2.84
C GLY A 388 -19.27 -7.25 -2.62
N HIS A 389 -18.32 -7.08 -1.71
CA HIS A 389 -17.18 -7.97 -1.48
C HIS A 389 -17.10 -8.35 0.01
N SER A 390 -16.11 -9.17 0.37
CA SER A 390 -15.94 -9.66 1.74
C SER A 390 -15.71 -8.53 2.78
N GLN A 391 -15.04 -7.43 2.42
CA GLN A 391 -14.75 -6.34 3.38
C GLN A 391 -15.74 -5.16 3.31
N ALA A 392 -16.44 -4.98 2.19
CA ALA A 392 -17.32 -3.85 1.97
C ALA A 392 -18.48 -4.23 1.05
N ALA A 393 -19.69 -3.81 1.40
CA ALA A 393 -20.89 -4.07 0.62
C ALA A 393 -21.92 -2.95 0.75
N GLY A 394 -22.90 -2.95 -0.15
CA GLY A 394 -24.03 -2.03 -0.16
C GLY A 394 -25.35 -2.78 -0.27
N PHE A 395 -26.42 -2.21 0.29
CA PHE A 395 -27.75 -2.82 0.28
C PHE A 395 -28.87 -1.78 0.35
N SER A 396 -30.11 -2.21 0.17
CA SER A 396 -31.30 -1.41 0.48
C SER A 396 -32.40 -2.29 1.05
N LEU A 397 -33.22 -1.68 1.90
CA LEU A 397 -34.31 -2.33 2.62
C LEU A 397 -35.42 -1.33 2.92
N ASP A 398 -36.59 -1.83 3.30
CA ASP A 398 -37.63 -1.02 3.92
C ASP A 398 -37.28 -0.74 5.39
N ASN A 399 -37.66 0.43 5.89
CA ASN A 399 -37.43 0.80 7.30
C ASN A 399 -38.06 -0.22 8.28
N ALA A 400 -39.21 -0.81 7.91
CA ALA A 400 -39.85 -1.86 8.70
C ALA A 400 -39.01 -3.14 8.84
N ALA A 401 -38.09 -3.39 7.91
CA ALA A 401 -37.23 -4.57 7.89
C ALA A 401 -35.94 -4.42 8.71
N ILE A 402 -35.65 -3.23 9.28
CA ILE A 402 -34.38 -2.95 10.00
C ILE A 402 -34.21 -3.85 11.24
N ALA A 403 -35.27 -4.03 12.04
CA ALA A 403 -35.20 -4.86 13.24
C ALA A 403 -34.95 -6.35 12.93
N PRO A 404 -35.74 -7.01 12.04
CA PRO A 404 -35.46 -8.41 11.70
C PRO A 404 -34.13 -8.58 10.95
N PHE A 405 -33.72 -7.63 10.09
CA PHE A 405 -32.40 -7.62 9.47
C PHE A 405 -31.27 -7.64 10.52
N ARG A 406 -31.34 -6.77 11.53
CA ARG A 406 -30.35 -6.69 12.61
C ARG A 406 -30.21 -8.01 13.37
N ALA A 407 -31.32 -8.68 13.67
CA ALA A 407 -31.28 -9.98 14.32
C ALA A 407 -30.53 -11.03 13.48
N ARG A 408 -30.81 -11.09 12.17
CA ARG A 408 -30.12 -12.01 11.23
C ARG A 408 -28.62 -11.73 11.13
N ILE A 409 -28.22 -10.47 11.12
CA ILE A 409 -26.81 -10.08 11.11
C ILE A 409 -26.11 -10.51 12.41
N PHE A 410 -26.77 -10.40 13.56
CA PHE A 410 -26.20 -10.85 14.83
C PHE A 410 -26.00 -12.37 14.85
N ASP A 411 -26.96 -13.14 14.33
CA ASP A 411 -26.85 -14.59 14.21
C ASP A 411 -25.71 -15.01 13.28
N TYR A 412 -25.51 -14.27 12.18
CA TYR A 412 -24.37 -14.47 11.28
C TYR A 412 -23.04 -14.19 11.99
N ALA A 413 -22.89 -13.02 12.61
CA ALA A 413 -21.65 -12.61 13.25
C ALA A 413 -21.22 -13.53 14.42
N ARG A 414 -22.18 -14.10 15.16
CA ARG A 414 -21.89 -15.04 16.27
C ARG A 414 -21.30 -16.39 15.84
N GLN A 415 -21.37 -16.72 14.55
CA GLN A 415 -20.77 -17.96 14.03
C GLN A 415 -19.24 -17.87 13.96
N PHE A 416 -18.66 -16.68 14.16
CA PHE A 416 -17.24 -16.41 14.05
C PHE A 416 -16.63 -16.02 15.40
N PRO A 417 -15.33 -16.25 15.61
CA PRO A 417 -14.62 -15.71 16.76
C PRO A 417 -14.71 -14.17 16.81
N THR A 418 -14.72 -13.61 18.02
CA THR A 418 -14.64 -12.16 18.20
C THR A 418 -13.38 -11.62 17.52
N PRO A 419 -13.50 -10.70 16.54
CA PRO A 419 -12.35 -10.15 15.84
C PRO A 419 -11.40 -9.42 16.79
N GLN A 420 -10.10 -9.61 16.60
CA GLN A 420 -9.05 -8.96 17.39
C GLN A 420 -8.13 -8.15 16.48
N PRO A 421 -7.81 -6.88 16.81
CA PRO A 421 -6.90 -6.08 16.01
C PRO A 421 -5.51 -6.71 16.06
N THR A 422 -5.03 -7.12 14.88
CA THR A 422 -3.72 -7.75 14.73
C THR A 422 -2.79 -6.83 13.95
N LEU A 423 -1.56 -6.64 14.44
CA LEU A 423 -0.51 -5.94 13.71
C LEU A 423 0.45 -6.94 13.09
N MET A 424 0.53 -6.92 11.77
CA MET A 424 1.52 -7.69 11.03
C MET A 424 2.83 -6.91 11.00
N ILE A 425 3.86 -7.47 11.61
CA ILE A 425 5.21 -6.89 11.62
C ILE A 425 6.03 -7.48 10.47
N ASP A 426 6.69 -6.62 9.70
CA ASP A 426 7.50 -7.03 8.55
C ASP A 426 8.84 -7.67 8.96
N ALA A 427 9.50 -7.09 9.97
CA ALA A 427 10.77 -7.59 10.49
C ALA A 427 11.06 -7.15 11.94
N LEU A 428 11.89 -7.94 12.63
CA LEU A 428 12.52 -7.54 13.90
C LEU A 428 13.73 -6.67 13.61
N ILE A 429 13.92 -5.61 14.40
CA ILE A 429 15.09 -4.73 14.30
C ILE A 429 15.71 -4.47 15.67
N SER A 430 16.98 -4.09 15.65
CA SER A 430 17.77 -3.69 16.81
C SER A 430 18.08 -2.18 16.79
N ARG A 431 18.77 -1.69 17.83
CA ARG A 431 19.27 -0.31 17.86
C ARG A 431 20.18 0.00 16.66
N ASP A 432 21.04 -0.93 16.28
CA ASP A 432 22.07 -0.69 15.26
C ASP A 432 21.47 -0.52 13.86
N ASP A 433 20.26 -1.02 13.64
CA ASP A 433 19.51 -0.88 12.39
C ASP A 433 18.86 0.51 12.25
N LEU A 434 18.67 1.24 13.35
CA LEU A 434 18.01 2.56 13.40
C LEU A 434 18.94 3.69 12.94
N ASN A 435 19.27 3.70 11.65
CA ASN A 435 20.22 4.63 11.05
C ASN A 435 19.74 5.21 9.71
N ASP A 436 20.48 6.20 9.19
CA ASP A 436 20.13 6.88 7.94
C ASP A 436 20.18 5.96 6.71
N GLU A 437 21.01 4.91 6.73
CA GLU A 437 21.10 3.96 5.61
C GLU A 437 19.79 3.18 5.46
N LEU A 438 19.26 2.64 6.56
CA LEU A 438 17.96 1.98 6.56
C LEU A 438 16.86 2.96 6.14
N PHE A 439 16.86 4.19 6.67
CA PHE A 439 15.85 5.20 6.30
C PHE A 439 15.87 5.52 4.80
N GLN A 440 17.05 5.73 4.21
CA GLN A 440 17.15 6.01 2.77
C GLN A 440 16.77 4.80 1.92
N ALA A 441 17.06 3.58 2.37
CA ALA A 441 16.64 2.36 1.69
C ALA A 441 15.11 2.21 1.72
N ILE A 442 14.45 2.52 2.85
CA ILE A 442 12.99 2.59 2.98
C ILE A 442 12.46 3.61 1.97
N LYS A 443 12.98 4.84 1.98
CA LYS A 443 12.57 5.87 1.02
C LYS A 443 12.73 5.46 -0.44
N GLY A 444 13.77 4.68 -0.77
CA GLY A 444 13.99 4.14 -2.12
C GLY A 444 12.87 3.22 -2.63
N LEU A 445 12.07 2.64 -1.73
CA LEU A 445 10.90 1.82 -2.07
C LEU A 445 9.61 2.61 -2.25
N GLU A 446 9.62 3.93 -2.15
CA GLU A 446 8.48 4.77 -2.49
C GLU A 446 8.08 4.65 -3.98
N PRO A 447 6.81 4.93 -4.33
CA PRO A 447 5.73 5.38 -3.47
C PRO A 447 5.16 4.23 -2.63
N TYR A 448 4.75 4.55 -1.40
CA TYR A 448 3.97 3.66 -0.54
C TYR A 448 2.48 3.95 -0.68
N GLY A 449 1.64 2.92 -0.51
CA GLY A 449 0.19 3.01 -0.60
C GLY A 449 -0.48 1.66 -0.37
N GLN A 450 -1.69 1.46 -0.88
CA GLN A 450 -2.36 0.16 -0.80
C GLN A 450 -1.49 -0.92 -1.46
N GLY A 451 -1.47 -2.13 -0.89
CA GLY A 451 -0.66 -3.26 -1.37
C GLY A 451 0.85 -3.13 -1.13
N HIS A 452 1.35 -1.92 -0.84
CA HIS A 452 2.76 -1.66 -0.51
C HIS A 452 2.86 -0.56 0.55
N PRO A 453 2.51 -0.83 1.82
CA PRO A 453 2.58 0.16 2.90
C PRO A 453 4.04 0.42 3.33
N PRO A 454 4.34 1.50 4.07
CA PRO A 454 5.66 1.66 4.68
C PRO A 454 6.00 0.48 5.61
N PRO A 455 7.26 0.01 5.67
CA PRO A 455 7.66 -1.08 6.56
C PRO A 455 7.32 -0.82 8.03
N LEU A 456 6.72 -1.81 8.69
CA LEU A 456 6.44 -1.81 10.12
C LEU A 456 7.40 -2.79 10.81
N PHE A 457 8.26 -2.27 11.67
CA PHE A 457 9.26 -3.06 12.37
C PHE A 457 8.89 -3.29 13.83
N ALA A 458 9.31 -4.40 14.42
CA ALA A 458 9.27 -4.58 15.87
C ALA A 458 10.63 -4.27 16.47
N LEU A 459 10.64 -3.35 17.43
CA LEU A 459 11.78 -3.01 18.26
C LEU A 459 11.47 -3.42 19.70
N THR A 460 12.36 -4.21 20.31
CA THR A 460 12.32 -4.49 21.74
C THR A 460 13.51 -3.79 22.40
N ALA A 461 13.21 -2.84 23.29
CA ALA A 461 14.23 -2.04 23.97
C ALA A 461 13.72 -1.55 25.34
N PRO A 462 14.63 -1.25 26.30
CA PRO A 462 14.27 -0.54 27.52
C PRO A 462 13.65 0.82 27.21
N LEU A 463 12.57 1.15 27.90
CA LEU A 463 11.90 2.44 27.79
C LEU A 463 12.67 3.54 28.51
N GLU A 464 13.34 4.42 27.77
CA GLU A 464 14.13 5.52 28.34
C GLU A 464 13.25 6.66 28.88
N GLY A 465 12.04 6.79 28.36
CA GLY A 465 11.04 7.74 28.86
C GLY A 465 9.71 7.61 28.15
N ALA A 466 8.62 7.93 28.87
CA ALA A 466 7.26 7.95 28.35
C ALA A 466 6.46 9.04 29.05
N ARG A 467 5.69 9.82 28.28
CA ARG A 467 4.76 10.82 28.82
C ARG A 467 3.57 11.06 27.88
N ALA A 468 2.43 11.36 28.46
CA ALA A 468 1.27 11.82 27.71
C ALA A 468 1.49 13.25 27.21
N VAL A 469 1.13 13.53 25.95
CA VAL A 469 1.28 14.83 25.28
C VAL A 469 0.07 15.14 24.38
N GLY A 470 -0.05 16.40 23.97
CA GLY A 470 -1.18 16.91 23.19
C GLY A 470 -2.37 17.30 24.07
N GLU A 471 -3.41 17.84 23.44
CA GLU A 471 -4.64 18.23 24.12
C GLU A 471 -5.24 17.02 24.87
N GLY A 472 -5.52 17.19 26.17
CA GLY A 472 -6.02 16.12 27.04
C GLY A 472 -5.06 14.93 27.23
N GLY A 473 -3.77 15.05 26.89
CA GLY A 473 -2.81 13.95 27.00
C GLY A 473 -3.09 12.81 26.03
N LYS A 474 -3.68 13.09 24.86
CA LYS A 474 -4.16 12.07 23.91
C LYS A 474 -3.06 11.18 23.32
N HIS A 475 -1.83 11.67 23.19
CA HIS A 475 -0.74 10.96 22.51
C HIS A 475 0.36 10.56 23.48
N LEU A 476 1.09 9.49 23.17
CA LEU A 476 2.27 9.08 23.92
C LEU A 476 3.52 9.62 23.23
N GLN A 477 4.30 10.43 23.93
CA GLN A 477 5.70 10.66 23.57
C GLN A 477 6.57 9.68 24.33
N LEU A 478 7.51 9.05 23.62
CA LEU A 478 8.40 8.07 24.20
C LEU A 478 9.84 8.23 23.69
N ARG A 479 10.78 7.60 24.38
CA ARG A 479 12.16 7.48 23.94
C ARG A 479 12.59 6.02 24.03
N LEU A 480 13.05 5.48 22.91
CA LEU A 480 13.51 4.10 22.80
C LEU A 480 14.80 4.07 22.01
N ALA A 481 15.78 3.36 22.54
CA ALA A 481 17.05 3.12 21.88
C ALA A 481 17.66 4.45 21.38
N GLY A 482 17.72 5.47 22.25
CA GLY A 482 18.26 6.80 21.96
C GLY A 482 17.46 7.68 20.99
N LEU A 483 16.34 7.22 20.42
CA LEU A 483 15.49 8.00 19.53
C LEU A 483 14.20 8.45 20.22
N ARG A 484 13.76 9.67 19.88
CA ARG A 484 12.44 10.17 20.24
C ARG A 484 11.39 9.49 19.36
N GLY A 485 10.22 9.23 19.94
CA GLY A 485 9.07 8.71 19.20
C GLY A 485 7.74 9.23 19.69
N VAL A 486 6.72 8.96 18.87
CA VAL A 486 5.31 9.28 19.15
C VAL A 486 4.44 8.07 18.82
N ALA A 487 3.50 7.74 19.71
CA ALA A 487 2.39 6.83 19.44
C ALA A 487 1.07 7.62 19.54
N TRP A 488 0.39 7.78 18.40
CA TRP A 488 -0.82 8.59 18.32
C TRP A 488 -1.98 7.89 19.02
N GLN A 489 -2.77 8.63 19.83
CA GLN A 489 -3.97 8.14 20.53
C GLN A 489 -3.69 7.10 21.62
N GLN A 490 -2.43 6.96 22.03
CA GLN A 490 -1.98 6.00 23.03
C GLN A 490 -1.48 6.66 24.32
N GLY A 491 -1.91 7.90 24.62
CA GLY A 491 -1.44 8.62 25.80
C GLY A 491 -1.70 7.90 27.14
N HIS A 492 -2.75 7.08 27.20
CA HIS A 492 -3.06 6.23 28.36
C HIS A 492 -1.94 5.24 28.70
N ASN A 493 -1.13 4.81 27.73
CA ASN A 493 0.00 3.92 27.96
C ASN A 493 1.09 4.56 28.85
N ALA A 494 1.14 5.89 28.96
CA ALA A 494 2.10 6.56 29.84
C ALA A 494 1.91 6.16 31.32
N ALA A 495 0.71 5.74 31.72
CA ALA A 495 0.44 5.27 33.08
C ALA A 495 0.79 3.78 33.31
N ILE A 496 0.94 3.00 32.23
CA ILE A 496 1.11 1.54 32.27
C ILE A 496 2.56 1.16 32.00
N LEU A 497 3.27 1.95 31.20
CA LEU A 497 4.64 1.67 30.78
C LEU A 497 5.64 2.23 31.81
N ALA A 498 6.39 1.34 32.47
CA ALA A 498 7.40 1.72 33.45
C ALA A 498 8.74 2.09 32.78
N PRO A 499 9.39 3.20 33.18
CA PRO A 499 10.74 3.53 32.73
C PRO A 499 11.75 2.41 33.01
N ASN A 500 12.75 2.29 32.15
CA ASN A 500 13.82 1.29 32.19
C ASN A 500 13.35 -0.17 32.12
N THR A 501 12.07 -0.43 31.82
CA THR A 501 11.57 -1.77 31.53
C THR A 501 11.53 -2.03 30.02
N PRO A 502 11.81 -3.27 29.56
CA PRO A 502 11.68 -3.61 28.14
C PRO A 502 10.23 -3.48 27.66
N VAL A 503 10.07 -2.88 26.48
CA VAL A 503 8.78 -2.79 25.77
C VAL A 503 8.93 -3.36 24.36
N ASN A 504 7.84 -3.91 23.81
CA ASN A 504 7.75 -4.11 22.36
C ASN A 504 7.09 -2.88 21.73
N ALA A 505 7.72 -2.32 20.70
CA ALA A 505 7.16 -1.24 19.91
C ALA A 505 7.08 -1.67 18.43
N ALA A 506 5.90 -1.54 17.83
CA ALA A 506 5.71 -1.63 16.39
C ALA A 506 5.92 -0.24 15.80
N ILE A 507 6.99 -0.03 15.04
CA ILE A 507 7.48 1.30 14.65
C ILE A 507 7.69 1.44 13.14
N HIS A 508 7.41 2.65 12.66
CA HIS A 508 7.94 3.18 11.41
C HIS A 508 9.10 4.14 11.72
N LEU A 509 10.14 4.10 10.89
CA LEU A 509 11.23 5.09 10.95
C LEU A 509 10.81 6.35 10.19
N HIS A 510 10.98 7.51 10.80
CA HIS A 510 10.58 8.79 10.26
C HIS A 510 11.72 9.81 10.33
N GLU A 511 11.76 10.75 9.40
CA GLU A 511 12.72 11.84 9.37
C GLU A 511 12.02 13.15 9.69
N ASN A 512 12.42 13.77 10.79
CA ASN A 512 11.94 15.07 11.21
C ASN A 512 12.88 16.19 10.71
N HIS A 513 12.29 17.25 10.17
CA HIS A 513 12.97 18.46 9.73
C HIS A 513 12.53 19.63 10.60
N TRP A 514 13.43 20.12 11.45
CA TRP A 514 13.15 21.24 12.34
C TRP A 514 14.34 22.19 12.40
N GLN A 515 14.12 23.49 12.15
CA GLN A 515 15.17 24.51 12.16
C GLN A 515 16.42 24.10 11.35
N GLU A 516 16.20 23.62 10.11
CA GLU A 516 17.25 23.12 9.19
C GLU A 516 18.03 21.89 9.69
N ARG A 517 17.66 21.33 10.85
CA ARG A 517 18.22 20.08 11.36
C ARG A 517 17.33 18.90 10.98
N ARG A 518 17.97 17.89 10.41
CA ARG A 518 17.40 16.58 10.14
C ARG A 518 17.67 15.65 11.32
N SER A 519 16.65 14.92 11.77
CA SER A 519 16.79 13.89 12.81
C SER A 519 15.86 12.71 12.55
N LEU A 520 16.31 11.50 12.90
CA LEU A 520 15.47 10.31 12.85
C LEU A 520 14.61 10.22 14.11
N GLU A 521 13.33 9.88 13.92
CA GLU A 521 12.34 9.68 14.97
C GLU A 521 11.54 8.39 14.72
N LEU A 522 10.87 7.90 15.75
CA LEU A 522 10.01 6.72 15.70
C LEU A 522 8.54 7.12 15.65
N ILE A 523 7.77 6.59 14.70
CA ILE A 523 6.32 6.65 14.75
C ILE A 523 5.82 5.26 15.15
N ALA A 524 5.37 5.11 16.38
CA ALA A 524 4.90 3.84 16.91
C ALA A 524 3.41 3.63 16.58
N ALA A 525 3.10 2.53 15.89
CA ALA A 525 1.75 2.05 15.66
C ALA A 525 1.15 1.45 16.95
N ALA A 526 1.97 0.75 17.74
CA ALA A 526 1.59 0.23 19.05
C ALA A 526 2.82 0.10 19.96
N VAL A 527 2.60 0.23 21.26
CA VAL A 527 3.61 -0.02 22.29
C VAL A 527 2.98 -0.80 23.44
N ARG A 528 3.65 -1.86 23.89
CA ARG A 528 3.21 -2.70 25.01
C ARG A 528 4.40 -3.14 25.89
N PRO A 529 4.18 -3.53 27.15
CA PRO A 529 5.19 -4.24 27.93
C PRO A 529 5.75 -5.43 27.14
N ALA A 530 7.06 -5.68 27.24
CA ALA A 530 7.67 -6.73 26.45
C ALA A 530 7.09 -8.10 26.80
N GLN A 531 6.64 -8.80 25.75
CA GLN A 531 6.24 -10.19 25.78
C GLN A 531 6.82 -10.88 24.54
N PRO A 532 6.95 -12.21 24.55
CA PRO A 532 7.34 -12.95 23.35
C PRO A 532 6.48 -12.55 22.14
N LEU A 533 7.13 -12.41 20.99
CA LEU A 533 6.51 -12.11 19.71
C LEU A 533 6.19 -13.42 19.00
N GLY A 534 4.91 -13.66 18.73
CA GLY A 534 4.41 -14.89 18.14
C GLY A 534 3.89 -14.71 16.71
N SER A 535 3.96 -15.78 15.90
CA SER A 535 3.13 -15.99 14.72
C SER A 535 1.81 -16.68 15.12
N ALA A 536 0.82 -16.72 14.22
CA ALA A 536 -0.37 -17.55 14.44
C ALA A 536 0.06 -19.01 14.64
N SER A 537 -0.39 -19.62 15.74
CA SER A 537 0.19 -20.88 16.26
C SER A 537 0.28 -21.98 15.20
N SER A 538 1.45 -22.58 15.07
CA SER A 538 1.61 -23.87 14.41
C SER A 538 1.51 -24.97 15.47
N GLU A 539 0.56 -25.90 15.33
CA GLU A 539 0.41 -27.10 16.18
C GLU A 539 1.55 -28.13 16.00
N ARG A 540 2.65 -27.75 15.33
CA ARG A 540 3.74 -28.67 15.00
C ARG A 540 4.70 -28.86 16.18
N PRO A 541 5.30 -30.05 16.31
CA PRO A 541 6.36 -30.27 17.28
C PRO A 541 7.59 -29.40 16.95
N LEU A 542 8.10 -28.73 17.99
CA LEU A 542 9.29 -27.88 17.90
C LEU A 542 10.53 -28.76 17.67
N ARG A 543 11.37 -28.38 16.70
CA ARG A 543 12.66 -29.04 16.43
C ARG A 543 13.81 -28.25 17.03
N TYR A 544 13.72 -26.92 16.96
CA TYR A 544 14.70 -25.98 17.49
C TYR A 544 14.06 -25.26 18.66
N ARG A 545 14.58 -25.48 19.86
CA ARG A 545 14.04 -24.85 21.06
C ARG A 545 15.12 -24.25 21.94
N ARG A 546 14.70 -23.32 22.77
CA ARG A 546 15.52 -22.78 23.86
C ARG A 546 15.53 -23.79 25.00
N GLY A 547 16.66 -23.88 25.67
CA GLY A 547 16.84 -24.74 26.83
C GLY A 547 17.80 -24.16 27.83
N GLN A 548 18.21 -24.99 28.76
CA GLN A 548 19.15 -24.68 29.81
C GLN A 548 20.49 -25.38 29.58
N PRO A 549 21.62 -24.85 30.10
CA PRO A 549 22.94 -25.46 29.88
C PRO A 549 23.06 -26.92 30.35
N GLN A 550 22.23 -27.32 31.33
CA GLN A 550 22.15 -28.69 31.85
C GLN A 550 21.34 -29.65 30.96
N ASP A 551 20.63 -29.16 29.93
CA ASP A 551 19.83 -30.01 29.08
C ASP A 551 20.74 -30.92 28.22
N PRO A 552 20.49 -32.24 28.16
CA PRO A 552 21.34 -33.17 27.41
C PRO A 552 21.49 -32.78 25.95
N GLY A 553 22.73 -32.56 25.49
CA GLY A 553 23.03 -32.19 24.11
C GLY A 553 22.72 -30.74 23.74
N ALA A 554 22.44 -29.87 24.73
CA ALA A 554 22.24 -28.44 24.48
C ALA A 554 23.53 -27.75 24.02
N PHE A 555 23.38 -26.87 23.03
CA PHE A 555 24.44 -26.00 22.55
C PHE A 555 24.50 -24.75 23.42
N THR A 556 25.59 -24.59 24.17
CA THR A 556 25.89 -23.34 24.91
C THR A 556 26.62 -22.30 24.07
N ALA A 557 27.10 -22.69 22.88
CA ALA A 557 27.69 -21.82 21.87
C ALA A 557 27.31 -22.31 20.47
N LEU A 558 27.23 -21.39 19.50
CA LEU A 558 26.97 -21.78 18.11
C LEU A 558 28.23 -22.37 17.44
N PRO A 559 28.13 -23.48 16.69
CA PRO A 559 29.26 -23.98 15.92
C PRO A 559 29.52 -23.06 14.72
N LEU A 560 30.63 -22.33 14.75
CA LEU A 560 31.05 -21.37 13.72
C LEU A 560 32.46 -21.69 13.18
N ASN A 561 32.72 -21.35 11.93
CA ASN A 561 34.03 -21.51 11.28
C ASN A 561 34.84 -20.19 11.35
N ASP A 562 35.47 -19.93 12.49
CA ASP A 562 36.27 -18.70 12.72
C ASP A 562 37.44 -18.54 11.72
N ALA A 563 37.85 -19.60 11.01
CA ALA A 563 38.93 -19.58 10.03
C ALA A 563 38.50 -19.03 8.64
N GLU A 564 37.21 -19.07 8.30
CA GLU A 564 36.69 -18.62 7.02
C GLU A 564 35.58 -17.58 7.20
N PRO A 565 35.91 -16.28 7.24
CA PRO A 565 34.93 -15.23 7.50
C PRO A 565 33.74 -15.22 6.53
N LEU A 566 33.93 -15.57 5.26
CA LEU A 566 32.82 -15.62 4.28
C LEU A 566 32.03 -16.94 4.28
N ALA A 567 32.37 -17.87 5.18
CA ALA A 567 31.66 -19.12 5.40
C ALA A 567 31.51 -19.41 6.91
N LEU A 568 31.43 -18.35 7.73
CA LEU A 568 31.43 -18.43 9.18
C LEU A 568 30.29 -19.31 9.71
N THR A 569 29.11 -19.21 9.11
CA THR A 569 27.93 -19.97 9.53
C THR A 569 27.74 -21.30 8.80
N ALA A 570 28.68 -21.71 7.95
CA ALA A 570 28.60 -22.97 7.22
C ALA A 570 28.34 -24.20 8.12
N PRO A 571 28.98 -24.33 9.31
CA PRO A 571 28.73 -25.47 10.21
C PRO A 571 27.30 -25.52 10.77
N LEU A 572 26.57 -24.39 10.80
CA LEU A 572 25.17 -24.37 11.26
C LEU A 572 24.26 -25.20 10.35
N ARG A 573 24.64 -25.42 9.08
CA ARG A 573 23.88 -26.28 8.16
C ARG A 573 23.81 -27.72 8.62
N GLU A 574 24.81 -28.21 9.36
CA GLU A 574 24.80 -29.58 9.88
C GLU A 574 23.71 -29.78 10.94
N LEU A 575 23.30 -28.70 11.62
CA LEU A 575 22.20 -28.74 12.61
C LEU A 575 20.86 -29.12 11.96
N VAL A 576 20.70 -28.86 10.65
CA VAL A 576 19.51 -29.23 9.87
C VAL A 576 19.31 -30.74 9.75
N SER A 577 20.34 -31.54 10.03
CA SER A 577 20.23 -33.00 10.01
C SER A 577 19.75 -33.60 11.34
N ARG A 578 19.82 -32.84 12.45
CA ARG A 578 19.53 -33.36 13.81
C ARG A 578 18.04 -33.35 14.14
N PRO A 579 17.44 -34.44 14.65
CA PRO A 579 15.99 -34.52 14.87
C PRO A 579 15.47 -33.45 15.84
N GLU A 580 16.31 -33.05 16.80
CA GLU A 580 16.05 -31.98 17.76
C GLU A 580 17.36 -31.23 18.03
N VAL A 581 17.26 -29.92 18.27
CA VAL A 581 18.37 -29.05 18.64
C VAL A 581 17.91 -28.13 19.78
N ILE A 582 18.65 -28.18 20.88
CA ILE A 582 18.42 -27.33 22.06
C ILE A 582 19.52 -26.27 22.10
N PHE A 583 19.13 -25.00 22.14
CA PHE A 583 20.03 -23.87 22.29
C PHE A 583 19.94 -23.31 23.71
N ALA A 584 21.05 -23.32 24.44
CA ALA A 584 21.20 -22.80 25.80
C ALA A 584 22.24 -21.68 25.81
N LEU A 585 22.01 -20.66 24.99
CA LEU A 585 22.93 -19.53 24.79
C LEU A 585 22.69 -18.49 25.88
N ASP A 586 23.77 -18.07 26.54
CA ASP A 586 23.75 -16.97 27.50
C ASP A 586 23.96 -15.61 26.82
N GLU A 587 23.85 -14.53 27.59
CA GLU A 587 24.03 -13.17 27.06
C GLU A 587 25.46 -12.90 26.56
N ALA A 588 26.48 -13.59 27.08
CA ALA A 588 27.85 -13.43 26.61
C ALA A 588 28.02 -14.00 25.20
N GLU A 589 27.46 -15.17 24.92
CA GLU A 589 27.45 -15.77 23.60
C GLU A 589 26.59 -14.95 22.62
N LEU A 590 25.39 -14.52 23.02
CA LEU A 590 24.57 -13.64 22.17
C LEU A 590 25.29 -12.33 21.83
N ALA A 591 26.05 -11.75 22.77
CA ALA A 591 26.88 -10.58 22.52
C ALA A 591 28.05 -10.89 21.57
N ARG A 592 28.73 -12.03 21.72
CA ARG A 592 29.78 -12.50 20.79
C ARG A 592 29.23 -12.60 19.36
N LEU A 593 28.06 -13.20 19.16
CA LEU A 593 27.43 -13.33 17.83
C LEU A 593 27.14 -11.97 17.19
N MET A 594 26.66 -11.00 17.98
CA MET A 594 26.43 -9.64 17.49
C MET A 594 27.74 -8.92 17.14
N GLN A 595 28.81 -9.12 17.92
CA GLN A 595 30.14 -8.58 17.61
C GLN A 595 30.70 -9.17 16.31
N LEU A 596 30.54 -10.48 16.09
CA LEU A 596 30.90 -11.15 14.83
C LEU A 596 30.10 -10.58 13.66
N ALA A 597 28.78 -10.43 13.80
CA ALA A 597 27.93 -9.83 12.79
C ALA A 597 28.38 -8.40 12.41
N ALA A 598 28.83 -7.62 13.39
CA ALA A 598 29.34 -6.27 13.16
C ALA A 598 30.67 -6.25 12.38
N GLN A 599 31.42 -7.35 12.27
CA GLN A 599 32.66 -7.36 11.49
C GLN A 599 32.40 -7.31 9.97
N TYR A 600 31.21 -7.70 9.53
CA TYR A 600 30.82 -7.65 8.12
C TYR A 600 30.40 -6.24 7.70
N PRO A 601 30.92 -5.72 6.58
CA PRO A 601 30.65 -4.37 6.14
C PRO A 601 29.21 -4.19 5.65
N SER A 602 28.62 -3.03 5.98
CA SER A 602 27.41 -2.51 5.35
C SER A 602 27.71 -1.82 4.01
N VAL A 603 26.68 -1.45 3.25
CA VAL A 603 26.86 -0.58 2.06
C VAL A 603 27.38 0.80 2.50
N HIS A 604 26.97 1.29 3.67
CA HIS A 604 27.50 2.52 4.23
C HIS A 604 29.01 2.42 4.58
N ASP A 605 29.46 1.32 5.19
CA ASP A 605 30.89 1.09 5.44
C ASP A 605 31.68 1.08 4.13
N LEU A 606 31.16 0.43 3.10
CA LEU A 606 31.79 0.41 1.77
C LEU A 606 31.93 1.83 1.18
N ARG A 607 30.88 2.65 1.28
CA ARG A 607 30.91 4.06 0.84
C ARG A 607 31.94 4.87 1.63
N ARG A 608 32.02 4.68 2.95
CA ARG A 608 33.02 5.36 3.80
C ARG A 608 34.45 4.96 3.44
N ALA A 609 34.71 3.68 3.20
CA ALA A 609 36.01 3.22 2.72
C ALA A 609 36.37 3.84 1.37
N PHE A 610 35.43 3.85 0.42
CA PHE A 610 35.66 4.46 -0.90
C PHE A 610 35.99 5.95 -0.82
N VAL A 611 35.26 6.70 0.02
CA VAL A 611 35.51 8.14 0.23
C VAL A 611 36.88 8.38 0.87
N ALA A 612 37.26 7.59 1.88
CA ALA A 612 38.58 7.70 2.52
C ALA A 612 39.70 7.43 1.51
N LEU A 613 39.61 6.32 0.76
CA LEU A 613 40.63 5.96 -0.24
C LEU A 613 40.71 6.97 -1.39
N SER A 614 39.57 7.54 -1.81
CA SER A 614 39.53 8.64 -2.78
C SER A 614 40.30 9.88 -2.31
N ARG A 615 40.37 10.10 -0.99
CA ARG A 615 41.11 11.19 -0.35
C ARG A 615 42.55 10.80 0.02
N ARG A 616 42.97 9.56 -0.28
CA ARG A 616 44.24 8.95 0.16
C ARG A 616 44.36 8.83 1.69
N ASP A 617 43.22 8.74 2.37
CA ASP A 617 43.13 8.49 3.80
C ASP A 617 42.94 6.99 4.08
N THR A 618 43.09 6.61 5.36
CA THR A 618 42.79 5.26 5.83
C THR A 618 41.29 5.12 6.13
N PRO A 619 40.65 3.98 5.78
CA PRO A 619 39.29 3.70 6.21
C PRO A 619 39.13 3.77 7.74
N PRO A 620 37.97 4.20 8.25
CA PRO A 620 37.75 4.45 9.68
C PRO A 620 37.50 3.16 10.50
N PHE A 621 37.87 2.01 9.96
CA PHE A 621 37.70 0.69 10.55
C PHE A 621 38.89 -0.20 10.15
N ASN A 622 39.14 -1.26 10.93
CA ASN A 622 40.31 -2.13 10.80
C ASN A 622 39.90 -3.62 10.74
N GLY A 623 40.89 -4.50 10.69
CA GLY A 623 40.71 -5.96 10.73
C GLY A 623 39.89 -6.51 9.56
N VAL A 624 39.05 -7.51 9.84
CA VAL A 624 38.23 -8.22 8.85
C VAL A 624 37.36 -7.25 8.05
N ARG A 625 36.72 -6.27 8.69
CA ARG A 625 35.84 -5.30 8.02
C ARG A 625 36.59 -4.49 6.94
N ALA A 626 37.79 -4.02 7.27
CA ALA A 626 38.61 -3.24 6.34
C ALA A 626 39.05 -4.06 5.13
N GLU A 627 39.47 -5.31 5.37
CA GLU A 627 39.87 -6.24 4.32
C GLU A 627 38.69 -6.59 3.39
N LEU A 628 37.52 -6.91 3.95
CA LEU A 628 36.32 -7.18 3.17
C LEU A 628 35.88 -5.96 2.34
N CYS A 629 35.85 -4.76 2.93
CA CYS A 629 35.57 -3.52 2.18
C CYS A 629 36.53 -3.33 1.00
N ARG A 630 37.83 -3.55 1.20
CA ARG A 630 38.83 -3.43 0.13
C ARG A 630 38.56 -4.42 -1.00
N ARG A 631 38.23 -5.68 -0.67
CA ARG A 631 37.84 -6.70 -1.65
C ARG A 631 36.60 -6.29 -2.44
N CYS A 632 35.54 -5.82 -1.76
CA CYS A 632 34.34 -5.33 -2.42
C CYS A 632 34.63 -4.18 -3.40
N LEU A 633 35.47 -3.22 -3.02
CA LEU A 633 35.84 -2.10 -3.90
C LEU A 633 36.65 -2.56 -5.13
N LEU A 634 37.48 -3.59 -5.00
CA LEU A 634 38.19 -4.20 -6.12
C LEU A 634 37.24 -4.94 -7.06
N GLU A 635 36.32 -5.75 -6.53
CA GLU A 635 35.29 -6.48 -7.30
C GLU A 635 34.40 -5.52 -8.11
N LEU A 636 34.08 -4.37 -7.53
CA LEU A 636 33.30 -3.32 -8.18
C LEU A 636 34.14 -2.41 -9.09
N GLU A 637 35.45 -2.64 -9.20
CA GLU A 637 36.40 -1.80 -9.94
C GLU A 637 36.42 -0.34 -9.47
N LEU A 638 35.94 -0.06 -8.25
CA LEU A 638 35.95 1.28 -7.66
C LEU A 638 37.37 1.67 -7.21
N ILE A 639 38.25 0.70 -6.99
CA ILE A 639 39.69 0.93 -6.79
C ILE A 639 40.51 0.02 -7.70
N ASP A 640 41.74 0.41 -8.02
CA ASP A 640 42.70 -0.49 -8.65
C ASP A 640 43.44 -1.38 -7.64
N GLN A 641 44.29 -2.29 -8.13
CA GLN A 641 45.11 -3.18 -7.29
C GLN A 641 46.03 -2.45 -6.30
N HIS A 642 46.36 -1.20 -6.58
CA HIS A 642 47.17 -0.32 -5.73
C HIS A 642 46.32 0.52 -4.77
N GLY A 643 45.00 0.33 -4.75
CA GLY A 643 44.06 1.06 -3.90
C GLY A 643 43.69 2.46 -4.39
N ARG A 644 44.00 2.80 -5.64
CA ARG A 644 43.66 4.12 -6.21
C ARG A 644 42.21 4.13 -6.67
N ALA A 645 41.44 5.09 -6.19
CA ALA A 645 40.02 5.23 -6.53
C ALA A 645 39.80 5.55 -8.01
N ARG A 646 38.75 4.96 -8.57
CA ARG A 646 38.22 5.19 -9.91
C ARG A 646 36.84 5.83 -9.79
N ASN A 647 36.57 6.84 -10.61
CA ASN A 647 35.29 7.55 -10.60
C ASN A 647 34.23 6.76 -11.38
N LEU A 648 33.78 5.64 -10.82
CA LEU A 648 32.73 4.80 -11.39
C LEU A 648 31.52 4.75 -10.45
N LYS A 649 30.32 4.65 -11.03
CA LYS A 649 29.08 4.40 -10.27
C LYS A 649 28.65 2.96 -10.51
N ARG A 650 28.69 2.15 -9.45
CA ARG A 650 28.33 0.73 -9.49
C ARG A 650 27.29 0.42 -8.41
N ASP A 651 26.43 -0.55 -8.73
CA ASP A 651 25.54 -1.13 -7.73
C ASP A 651 26.38 -1.97 -6.73
N PRO A 652 26.38 -1.65 -5.43
CA PRO A 652 27.16 -2.40 -4.44
C PRO A 652 26.77 -3.87 -4.35
N TYR A 653 25.51 -4.24 -4.65
CA TYR A 653 25.03 -5.63 -4.59
C TYR A 653 25.57 -6.53 -5.71
N ARG A 654 26.42 -5.99 -6.61
CA ARG A 654 27.19 -6.77 -7.59
C ARG A 654 28.48 -7.37 -7.02
N SER A 655 28.91 -6.96 -5.84
CA SER A 655 30.06 -7.56 -5.15
C SER A 655 29.63 -8.85 -4.44
N GLU A 656 30.19 -9.98 -4.84
CA GLU A 656 29.92 -11.27 -4.19
C GLU A 656 30.45 -11.30 -2.74
N THR A 657 31.57 -10.62 -2.46
CA THR A 657 32.06 -10.45 -1.08
C THR A 657 31.06 -9.69 -0.23
N LEU A 658 30.51 -8.57 -0.73
CA LEU A 658 29.51 -7.80 0.02
C LEU A 658 28.23 -8.61 0.23
N MET A 659 27.73 -9.27 -0.82
CA MET A 659 26.52 -10.10 -0.75
C MET A 659 26.66 -11.18 0.32
N THR A 660 27.77 -11.92 0.29
CA THR A 660 28.04 -12.98 1.26
C THR A 660 28.15 -12.43 2.68
N GLY A 661 28.90 -11.34 2.87
CA GLY A 661 29.05 -10.72 4.19
C GLY A 661 27.74 -10.15 4.76
N LEU A 662 26.88 -9.57 3.91
CA LEU A 662 25.57 -9.09 4.33
C LEU A 662 24.62 -10.23 4.72
N ILE A 663 24.73 -11.40 4.06
CA ILE A 663 23.96 -12.59 4.43
C ILE A 663 24.43 -13.18 5.76
N GLU A 664 25.74 -13.30 5.97
CA GLU A 664 26.31 -13.74 7.26
C GLU A 664 25.87 -12.84 8.41
N ARG A 665 25.98 -11.52 8.20
CA ARG A 665 25.50 -10.51 9.15
C ARG A 665 24.01 -10.65 9.44
N TYR A 666 23.19 -10.75 8.41
CA TYR A 666 21.74 -10.87 8.54
C TYR A 666 21.33 -12.14 9.29
N LEU A 667 21.98 -13.28 9.01
CA LEU A 667 21.73 -14.56 9.68
C LEU A 667 21.98 -14.41 11.18
N LEU A 668 23.16 -13.93 11.57
CA LEU A 668 23.53 -13.79 12.98
C LEU A 668 22.59 -12.83 13.73
N GLN A 669 22.33 -11.66 13.17
CA GLN A 669 21.43 -10.67 13.79
C GLN A 669 19.99 -11.20 13.91
N SER A 670 19.49 -11.87 12.88
CA SER A 670 18.14 -12.43 12.87
C SER A 670 18.02 -13.59 13.86
N PHE A 671 19.01 -14.48 13.90
CA PHE A 671 19.04 -15.58 14.87
C PHE A 671 19.01 -15.07 16.30
N VAL A 672 19.89 -14.11 16.65
CA VAL A 672 19.93 -13.50 18.00
C VAL A 672 18.60 -12.80 18.33
N SER A 673 18.01 -12.08 17.38
CA SER A 673 16.73 -11.39 17.58
C SER A 673 15.58 -12.35 17.79
N ALA A 674 15.51 -13.43 17.00
CA ALA A 674 14.54 -14.49 17.22
C ALA A 674 14.76 -15.14 18.58
N TYR A 675 16.00 -15.54 18.91
CA TYR A 675 16.33 -16.16 20.19
C TYR A 675 15.90 -15.31 21.38
N ARG A 676 16.12 -13.99 21.36
CA ARG A 676 15.75 -13.10 22.47
C ARG A 676 14.25 -12.82 22.57
N PHE A 677 13.57 -12.62 21.45
CA PHE A 677 12.27 -11.92 21.45
C PHE A 677 11.09 -12.73 20.91
N ALA A 678 11.33 -13.80 20.17
CA ALA A 678 10.25 -14.63 19.63
C ALA A 678 9.71 -15.58 20.70
N ASP A 679 8.46 -16.04 20.58
CA ASP A 679 8.03 -17.25 21.30
C ASP A 679 8.72 -18.51 20.75
N ASP A 680 8.47 -19.67 21.34
CA ASP A 680 9.17 -20.90 20.95
C ASP A 680 8.78 -21.41 19.55
N ALA A 681 7.51 -21.28 19.16
CA ALA A 681 7.04 -21.67 17.83
C ALA A 681 7.65 -20.78 16.73
N THR A 682 7.68 -19.48 16.97
CA THR A 682 8.24 -18.49 16.04
C THR A 682 9.76 -18.61 15.96
N PHE A 683 10.42 -18.95 17.07
CA PHE A 683 11.85 -19.25 17.06
C PHE A 683 12.18 -20.50 16.24
N ASP A 684 11.43 -21.60 16.43
CA ASP A 684 11.58 -22.82 15.64
C ASP A 684 11.43 -22.53 14.13
N GLU A 685 10.38 -21.79 13.76
CA GLU A 685 10.13 -21.39 12.38
C GLU A 685 11.24 -20.49 11.81
N ALA A 686 11.73 -19.53 12.61
CA ALA A 686 12.81 -18.64 12.23
C ALA A 686 14.10 -19.43 11.94
N VAL A 687 14.49 -20.34 12.84
CA VAL A 687 15.71 -21.16 12.68
C VAL A 687 15.60 -22.08 11.46
N ARG A 688 14.45 -22.75 11.25
CA ARG A 688 14.22 -23.56 10.05
C ARG A 688 14.48 -22.79 8.77
N ARG A 689 13.88 -21.60 8.65
CA ARG A 689 14.00 -20.77 7.44
C ARG A 689 15.43 -20.23 7.25
N LEU A 690 16.07 -19.76 8.33
CA LEU A 690 17.45 -19.27 8.26
C LEU A 690 18.43 -20.37 7.84
N LEU A 691 18.26 -21.58 8.34
CA LEU A 691 19.13 -22.71 8.03
C LEU A 691 18.76 -23.42 6.70
N GLY A 692 17.81 -22.89 5.94
CA GLY A 692 17.48 -23.41 4.61
C GLY A 692 16.69 -24.72 4.62
N MET A 693 16.02 -25.05 5.73
CA MET A 693 14.95 -26.05 5.71
C MET A 693 13.76 -25.49 4.94
N THR A 694 13.68 -25.80 3.65
CA THR A 694 12.43 -25.66 2.89
C THR A 694 11.46 -26.75 3.31
N TYR A 695 10.21 -26.35 3.51
CA TYR A 695 9.09 -27.25 3.77
C TYR A 695 8.80 -28.17 2.59
#